data_AF-A0A355IPE7-F1
#
_entry.id   AF-A0A355IPE7-F1
#
_cell.length_a   1.000
_cell.length_b   1.000
_cell.length_c   1.000
_cell.angle_alpha   90.00
_cell.angle_beta   90.00
_cell.angle_gamma   90.00
#
_symmetry.space_group_name_H-M   'P 1'
#
loop_
_entity.id
_entity.type
_entity.pdbx_description
1 polymer ?
#
loop_
_entity_poly.entity_id
_entity_poly.type
_entity_poly.pdbx_seq_one_letter_code
_entity_poly.pdbx_strand_id
1 'polypeptide(L)'
;MAHTYVFLDKVKTQVHPGNPWPGTSVNNQLLDYAMATDVTNSATYAPLMEKSLKQLPTISLTTDMANLFSVATGIYVNAEKGGRAWERPCSIELIDENGVQQFQINAGLRIRGAASAKEKSSPKRAPRFYFREEYGPKKLEYPLFGTEGATSFDCIDLRCEQNYSWSKDGSQYNNYITDIYSRDLQGKMGQPYKRGRYYHLYLNGMYWGLYQTDERAEASYAETYFGGEKEDYDVIKVNSDGWPYFNEPTDGNMDAWTELWNKCVTGFASNSAYLALQGKNSNGSLNPLGKNLVDIDNLIEYMLIIFYTGNFDAPVSAWSGNDMPNNFYAVYNRNDHSKGFRFLAHDSEHSMFPDPVNINAGLQENRVNLGSSGKMNITSVRDFNPQWLHYRLSMNPEYKLRFMDRAYKHLTKGGLLSAVLAPLPYESRQAEIDYAIIAESARWGDAKRRPSFTKQDWLTFLESVYTRFFPDRTDIVIQQLKDEGLYPTLKTPLLRLNGTLTYTEYKRFSGEQMVSLTHPDNATGGSLYYTLDNTDPRNLGGGVNLTAKSAQGSVSLTLDQTSVINARTYDNGTWGPLKHLLLSKADEDYAHLKPTELHYHPADTLIGGDTIDGEHYEFIEFKNTGNAYIDLTGLRLDSAVYHPFPEYSVLAPGAFYVAAFKPNRFYTRYKQYPTASFSKNFSNSGETVVLADRQNRILMSFTYDDRSPWPTLPDGRGYTLSAWESNPTGDPNDPFYWVASTTLNGSPFADDSNAHVSLADQPAIATLVQLYPNPTDGVFFVKTTTQEPYTIQVYDVQGRLLMQEAGTQESMVDLGKQALPNGLYLVKIQWASHSAMHKVVYTR
;
A
#
# COMPACT_ATOMS: atom_id res chain seq x y z
N MET A 1 7.96 1.70 39.59
CA MET A 1 8.86 0.98 38.66
C MET A 1 9.45 -0.20 39.42
N ALA A 2 9.26 -1.42 38.90
CA ALA A 2 9.79 -2.67 39.45
C ALA A 2 10.90 -3.20 38.52
N HIS A 3 11.94 -3.84 39.05
CA HIS A 3 12.98 -4.45 38.22
C HIS A 3 12.84 -5.98 38.26
N THR A 4 12.82 -6.60 37.08
CA THR A 4 12.67 -8.05 36.97
C THR A 4 14.03 -8.75 36.83
N TYR A 5 14.26 -9.77 37.66
CA TYR A 5 15.39 -10.69 37.52
C TYR A 5 14.86 -12.12 37.29
N VAL A 6 15.19 -12.70 36.13
CA VAL A 6 14.72 -14.05 35.75
C VAL A 6 15.85 -15.06 35.92
N PHE A 7 15.65 -16.03 36.81
CA PHE A 7 16.57 -17.16 37.00
C PHE A 7 16.02 -18.39 36.28
N LEU A 8 16.58 -18.72 35.11
CA LEU A 8 16.03 -19.79 34.23
C LEU A 8 15.98 -21.17 34.90
N ASP A 9 16.90 -21.48 35.81
CA ASP A 9 16.85 -22.70 36.63
C ASP A 9 15.62 -22.79 37.53
N LYS A 10 15.14 -21.64 38.00
CA LYS A 10 13.91 -21.56 38.79
C LYS A 10 12.68 -21.60 37.90
N VAL A 11 12.73 -20.98 36.72
CA VAL A 11 11.62 -21.03 35.74
C VAL A 11 11.25 -22.47 35.40
N LYS A 12 12.24 -23.33 35.13
CA LYS A 12 12.05 -24.77 34.80
C LYS A 12 11.31 -25.58 35.86
N THR A 13 11.25 -25.09 37.10
CA THR A 13 10.66 -25.80 38.25
C THR A 13 9.50 -25.02 38.87
N GLN A 14 8.98 -24.01 38.17
CA GLN A 14 7.86 -23.20 38.66
C GLN A 14 6.64 -24.08 38.95
N VAL A 15 6.05 -23.83 40.11
CA VAL A 15 4.80 -24.41 40.62
C VAL A 15 3.99 -23.26 41.22
N HIS A 16 2.87 -23.56 41.91
CA HIS A 16 2.12 -22.55 42.65
C HIS A 16 3.06 -21.74 43.59
N PRO A 17 3.15 -20.40 43.47
CA PRO A 17 4.15 -19.61 44.22
C PRO A 17 3.82 -19.40 45.70
N GLY A 18 2.65 -19.82 46.17
CA GLY A 18 2.10 -19.46 47.47
C GLY A 18 1.41 -18.09 47.49
N ASN A 19 0.90 -17.70 48.65
CA ASN A 19 0.24 -16.41 48.89
C ASN A 19 1.18 -15.26 48.48
N PRO A 20 0.76 -14.23 47.72
CA PRO A 20 -0.61 -13.85 47.33
C PRO A 20 -1.20 -14.44 46.04
N TRP A 21 -0.61 -15.49 45.44
CA TRP A 21 -1.24 -16.17 44.32
C TRP A 21 -2.46 -16.99 44.77
N PRO A 22 -3.62 -16.83 44.12
CA PRO A 22 -4.81 -17.59 44.48
C PRO A 22 -4.63 -19.07 44.15
N GLY A 23 -5.53 -19.93 44.60
CA GLY A 23 -5.55 -21.34 44.18
C GLY A 23 -5.77 -21.53 42.67
N THR A 24 -6.24 -22.70 42.27
CA THR A 24 -6.43 -23.04 40.85
C THR A 24 -7.72 -22.48 40.24
N SER A 25 -8.53 -21.75 41.00
CA SER A 25 -9.75 -21.12 40.50
C SER A 25 -10.17 -19.89 41.30
N VAL A 26 -10.63 -18.86 40.60
CA VAL A 26 -11.31 -17.66 41.13
C VAL A 26 -12.37 -17.23 40.12
N ASN A 27 -13.61 -16.95 40.53
CA ASN A 27 -14.73 -16.66 39.61
C ASN A 27 -14.87 -17.69 38.47
N ASN A 28 -14.66 -18.97 38.79
CA ASN A 28 -14.64 -20.10 37.86
C ASN A 28 -13.54 -20.04 36.78
N GLN A 29 -12.68 -19.02 36.79
CA GLN A 29 -11.51 -18.93 35.93
C GLN A 29 -10.53 -20.03 36.32
N LEU A 30 -10.22 -20.94 35.39
CA LEU A 30 -9.13 -21.90 35.58
C LEU A 30 -7.80 -21.15 35.65
N LEU A 31 -7.00 -21.48 36.67
CA LEU A 31 -5.63 -20.98 36.82
C LEU A 31 -4.70 -22.18 36.90
N ASP A 32 -3.64 -22.14 36.09
CA ASP A 32 -2.63 -23.19 36.03
C ASP A 32 -1.24 -22.54 36.06
N TYR A 33 -0.38 -23.11 36.91
CA TYR A 33 0.86 -22.49 37.39
C TYR A 33 2.10 -23.31 37.12
N ALA A 34 1.99 -24.63 37.05
CA ALA A 34 3.14 -25.50 37.05
C ALA A 34 3.77 -25.59 35.67
N MET A 35 5.09 -25.77 35.64
CA MET A 35 5.73 -26.30 34.45
C MET A 35 5.55 -27.82 34.41
N ALA A 36 5.16 -28.36 33.26
CA ALA A 36 4.95 -29.76 33.00
C ALA A 36 6.29 -30.53 33.09
N THR A 37 6.43 -31.33 34.14
CA THR A 37 7.69 -32.03 34.45
C THR A 37 8.04 -33.12 33.45
N ASP A 38 7.07 -33.65 32.72
CA ASP A 38 7.30 -34.60 31.62
C ASP A 38 7.94 -33.92 30.40
N VAL A 39 7.90 -32.58 30.31
CA VAL A 39 8.67 -31.79 29.34
C VAL A 39 9.98 -31.31 29.95
N THR A 40 9.95 -30.66 31.13
CA THR A 40 11.14 -30.03 31.71
C THR A 40 12.21 -31.02 32.18
N ASN A 41 11.83 -32.27 32.48
CA ASN A 41 12.75 -33.35 32.86
C ASN A 41 12.95 -34.38 31.74
N SER A 42 12.37 -34.15 30.56
CA SER A 42 12.54 -35.04 29.40
C SER A 42 14.00 -35.08 28.95
N ALA A 43 14.53 -36.27 28.66
CA ALA A 43 15.87 -36.42 28.09
C ALA A 43 16.03 -35.64 26.76
N THR A 44 14.94 -35.46 26.01
CA THR A 44 14.93 -34.73 24.73
C THR A 44 14.88 -33.22 24.93
N TYR A 45 14.03 -32.72 25.82
CA TYR A 45 13.72 -31.29 25.91
C TYR A 45 14.40 -30.57 27.07
N ALA A 46 14.74 -31.26 28.16
CA ALA A 46 15.43 -30.64 29.30
C ALA A 46 16.74 -29.92 28.91
N PRO A 47 17.61 -30.49 28.03
CA PRO A 47 18.82 -29.80 27.58
C PRO A 47 18.56 -28.55 26.74
N LEU A 48 17.33 -28.38 26.21
CA LEU A 48 16.95 -27.29 25.33
C LEU A 48 16.15 -26.19 26.05
N MET A 49 15.76 -26.39 27.32
CA MET A 49 14.89 -25.46 28.05
C MET A 49 15.49 -24.05 28.24
N GLU A 50 16.80 -23.94 28.45
CA GLU A 50 17.43 -22.63 28.53
C GLU A 50 17.44 -21.92 27.18
N LYS A 51 17.72 -22.66 26.11
CA LYS A 51 17.69 -22.15 24.73
C LYS A 51 16.29 -21.69 24.33
N SER A 52 15.25 -22.45 24.70
CA SER A 52 13.86 -22.08 24.42
C SER A 52 13.44 -20.79 25.11
N LEU A 53 13.80 -20.62 26.38
CA LEU A 53 13.48 -19.41 27.15
C LEU A 53 14.30 -18.17 26.72
N LYS A 54 15.41 -18.35 26.00
CA LYS A 54 16.26 -17.26 25.48
C LYS A 54 16.09 -16.96 23.99
N GLN A 55 15.34 -17.77 23.22
CA GLN A 55 15.21 -17.54 21.77
C GLN A 55 14.54 -16.20 21.44
N LEU A 56 13.66 -15.72 22.32
CA LEU A 56 12.86 -14.52 22.11
C LEU A 56 13.08 -13.51 23.23
N PRO A 57 12.91 -12.20 22.95
CA PRO A 57 12.82 -11.19 23.98
C PRO A 57 11.66 -11.47 24.96
N THR A 58 11.82 -10.97 26.18
CA THR A 58 10.88 -11.14 27.28
C THR A 58 10.15 -9.83 27.58
N ILE A 59 8.82 -9.89 27.61
CA ILE A 59 8.00 -8.86 28.24
C ILE A 59 7.70 -9.32 29.67
N SER A 60 8.15 -8.57 30.67
CA SER A 60 7.79 -8.77 32.07
C SER A 60 6.72 -7.78 32.49
N LEU A 61 5.61 -8.30 33.01
CA LEU A 61 4.50 -7.53 33.57
C LEU A 61 4.50 -7.64 35.08
N THR A 62 4.49 -6.50 35.77
CA THR A 62 4.28 -6.44 37.22
C THR A 62 3.06 -5.58 37.57
N THR A 63 2.18 -6.10 38.44
CA THR A 63 1.02 -5.39 38.97
C THR A 63 0.59 -5.97 40.33
N ASP A 64 -0.22 -5.25 41.11
CA ASP A 64 -0.83 -5.79 42.32
C ASP A 64 -1.65 -7.05 41.98
N MET A 65 -1.54 -8.11 42.79
CA MET A 65 -2.31 -9.34 42.60
C MET A 65 -3.83 -9.10 42.60
N ALA A 66 -4.31 -8.13 43.37
CA ALA A 66 -5.72 -7.76 43.37
C ALA A 66 -6.19 -7.25 41.99
N ASN A 67 -5.31 -6.61 41.22
CA ASN A 67 -5.64 -6.14 39.87
C ASN A 67 -5.92 -7.30 38.91
N LEU A 68 -5.31 -8.47 39.12
CA LEU A 68 -5.48 -9.65 38.28
C LEU A 68 -6.58 -10.57 38.82
N PHE A 69 -6.57 -10.84 40.12
CA PHE A 69 -7.28 -11.98 40.72
C PHE A 69 -8.31 -11.62 41.80
N SER A 70 -8.56 -10.34 42.07
CA SER A 70 -9.69 -9.95 42.94
C SER A 70 -11.01 -10.47 42.36
N VAL A 71 -11.86 -11.05 43.22
CA VAL A 71 -13.22 -11.48 42.84
C VAL A 71 -14.02 -10.31 42.25
N ALA A 72 -13.92 -9.12 42.85
CA ALA A 72 -14.72 -7.96 42.47
C ALA A 72 -14.12 -7.19 41.28
N THR A 73 -12.79 -7.09 41.21
CA THR A 73 -12.11 -6.12 40.33
C THR A 73 -10.95 -6.70 39.53
N GLY A 74 -10.62 -7.98 39.71
CA GLY A 74 -9.51 -8.66 39.05
C GLY A 74 -9.80 -8.90 37.58
N ILE A 75 -8.99 -8.32 36.69
CA ILE A 75 -9.24 -8.35 35.24
C ILE A 75 -8.97 -9.71 34.62
N TYR A 76 -8.14 -10.55 35.24
CA TYR A 76 -7.82 -11.89 34.70
C TYR A 76 -8.99 -12.85 34.92
N VAL A 77 -9.67 -12.72 36.07
CA VAL A 77 -10.77 -13.59 36.50
C VAL A 77 -12.15 -13.04 36.10
N ASN A 78 -12.20 -11.77 35.68
CA ASN A 78 -13.36 -11.09 35.09
C ASN A 78 -13.03 -10.61 33.66
N ALA A 79 -12.31 -11.42 32.89
CA ALA A 79 -11.75 -11.05 31.58
C ALA A 79 -12.78 -10.57 30.55
N GLU A 80 -14.05 -10.95 30.68
CA GLU A 80 -15.14 -10.48 29.81
C GLU A 80 -15.52 -9.01 30.02
N LYS A 81 -15.00 -8.38 31.07
CA LYS A 81 -15.27 -6.98 31.40
C LYS A 81 -14.25 -6.06 30.73
N GLY A 82 -14.72 -4.96 30.15
CA GLY A 82 -13.90 -4.02 29.39
C GLY A 82 -14.17 -2.56 29.75
N GLY A 83 -13.54 -1.66 29.00
CA GLY A 83 -13.66 -0.22 29.22
C GLY A 83 -12.76 0.35 30.32
N ARG A 84 -12.80 1.68 30.48
CA ARG A 84 -11.94 2.44 31.41
C ARG A 84 -12.03 1.98 32.86
N ALA A 85 -13.22 1.56 33.30
CA ALA A 85 -13.44 1.05 34.67
C ALA A 85 -12.73 -0.30 34.95
N TRP A 86 -12.33 -1.03 33.90
CA TRP A 86 -11.63 -2.32 33.99
C TRP A 86 -10.16 -2.22 33.57
N GLU A 87 -9.61 -1.01 33.50
CA GLU A 87 -8.17 -0.78 33.34
C GLU A 87 -7.48 -0.82 34.71
N ARG A 88 -6.31 -1.46 34.79
CA ARG A 88 -5.52 -1.55 36.03
C ARG A 88 -4.09 -1.05 35.81
N PRO A 89 -3.46 -0.38 36.79
CA PRO A 89 -2.08 0.05 36.64
C PRO A 89 -1.14 -1.17 36.61
N CYS A 90 -0.11 -1.13 35.76
CA CYS A 90 0.98 -2.09 35.71
C CYS A 90 2.30 -1.41 35.35
N SER A 91 3.41 -2.11 35.60
CA SER A 91 4.76 -1.81 35.08
C SER A 91 5.13 -2.88 34.08
N ILE A 92 5.73 -2.48 32.96
CA ILE A 92 6.16 -3.35 31.87
C ILE A 92 7.65 -3.13 31.65
N GLU A 93 8.40 -4.21 31.49
CA GLU A 93 9.80 -4.22 31.07
C GLU A 93 9.92 -5.06 29.79
N LEU A 94 10.71 -4.59 28.82
CA LEU A 94 11.20 -5.43 27.73
C LEU A 94 12.67 -5.76 28.00
N ILE A 95 13.00 -7.04 28.00
CA ILE A 95 14.35 -7.57 28.18
C ILE A 95 14.69 -8.36 26.92
N ASP A 96 15.81 -8.06 26.27
CA ASP A 96 16.21 -8.78 25.06
C ASP A 96 16.70 -10.22 25.37
N GLU A 97 17.01 -10.98 24.32
CA GLU A 97 17.52 -12.34 24.41
C GLU A 97 18.85 -12.47 25.17
N ASN A 98 19.60 -11.37 25.31
CA ASN A 98 20.87 -11.30 26.04
C ASN A 98 20.69 -10.89 27.50
N GLY A 99 19.46 -10.63 27.93
CA GLY A 99 19.14 -10.19 29.30
C GLY A 99 19.31 -8.68 29.51
N VAL A 100 19.44 -7.89 28.45
CA VAL A 100 19.56 -6.43 28.53
C VAL A 100 18.17 -5.80 28.49
N GLN A 101 17.87 -5.00 29.52
CA GLN A 101 16.64 -4.21 29.58
C GLN A 101 16.64 -3.16 28.46
N GLN A 102 15.64 -3.23 27.57
CA GLN A 102 15.45 -2.30 26.46
C GLN A 102 14.64 -1.09 26.89
N PHE A 103 13.52 -1.31 27.59
CA PHE A 103 12.74 -0.24 28.19
C PHE A 103 12.04 -0.72 29.47
N GLN A 104 11.63 0.27 30.27
CA GLN A 104 10.70 0.08 31.38
C GLN A 104 9.69 1.23 31.39
N ILE A 105 8.40 0.90 31.51
CA ILE A 105 7.33 1.89 31.45
C ILE A 105 6.11 1.44 32.27
N ASN A 106 5.37 2.39 32.83
CA ASN A 106 4.07 2.12 33.45
C ASN A 106 2.96 2.22 32.39
N ALA A 107 1.92 1.40 32.52
CA ALA A 107 0.79 1.40 31.61
C ALA A 107 -0.52 1.01 32.31
N GLY A 108 -1.63 1.31 31.65
CA GLY A 108 -2.93 0.70 31.93
C GLY A 108 -3.00 -0.69 31.31
N LEU A 109 -3.54 -1.65 32.05
CA LEU A 109 -3.65 -3.06 31.69
C LEU A 109 -5.11 -3.47 31.55
N ARG A 110 -5.44 -4.14 30.45
CA ARG A 110 -6.70 -4.88 30.28
C ARG A 110 -6.48 -6.25 29.68
N ILE A 111 -7.49 -7.11 29.77
CA ILE A 111 -7.56 -8.33 28.96
C ILE A 111 -8.31 -8.01 27.66
N ARG A 112 -7.82 -8.52 26.54
CA ARG A 112 -8.47 -8.41 25.23
C ARG A 112 -9.09 -9.74 24.79
N GLY A 113 -9.93 -9.66 23.76
CA GLY A 113 -10.63 -10.79 23.16
C GLY A 113 -12.13 -10.75 23.47
N ALA A 114 -12.92 -11.44 22.65
CA ALA A 114 -14.37 -11.50 22.78
C ALA A 114 -14.80 -12.86 23.36
N ALA A 115 -15.05 -13.85 22.50
CA ALA A 115 -15.42 -15.20 22.93
C ALA A 115 -14.36 -15.82 23.86
N SER A 116 -13.09 -15.61 23.54
CA SER A 116 -11.99 -16.12 24.35
C SER A 116 -11.91 -15.52 25.75
N ALA A 117 -12.19 -14.23 25.92
CA ALA A 117 -12.20 -13.58 27.23
C ALA A 117 -13.32 -14.15 28.14
N LYS A 118 -14.40 -14.64 27.54
CA LYS A 118 -15.52 -15.30 28.23
C LYS A 118 -15.22 -16.77 28.58
N GLU A 119 -14.25 -17.40 27.92
CA GLU A 119 -13.91 -18.82 28.12
C GLU A 119 -13.17 -19.07 29.43
N LYS A 120 -13.90 -19.34 30.51
CA LYS A 120 -13.34 -19.52 31.86
C LYS A 120 -12.44 -20.76 31.98
N SER A 121 -12.58 -21.74 31.09
CA SER A 121 -11.72 -22.92 31.10
C SER A 121 -10.33 -22.68 30.50
N SER A 122 -10.09 -21.54 29.84
CA SER A 122 -8.77 -21.17 29.31
C SER A 122 -7.91 -20.53 30.41
N PRO A 123 -6.79 -21.14 30.84
CA PRO A 123 -5.93 -20.55 31.86
C PRO A 123 -5.09 -19.39 31.33
N LYS A 124 -4.95 -19.25 30.00
CA LYS A 124 -4.15 -18.23 29.33
C LYS A 124 -5.03 -17.08 28.80
N ARG A 125 -4.58 -15.84 28.96
CA ARG A 125 -5.26 -14.59 28.54
C ARG A 125 -4.33 -13.69 27.75
N ALA A 126 -4.89 -12.92 26.83
CA ALA A 126 -4.15 -11.94 26.03
C ALA A 126 -4.24 -10.55 26.70
N PRO A 127 -3.13 -9.97 27.18
CA PRO A 127 -3.15 -8.62 27.75
C PRO A 127 -3.08 -7.54 26.66
N ARG A 128 -3.54 -6.35 27.05
CA ARG A 128 -3.41 -5.10 26.30
C ARG A 128 -2.89 -4.02 27.22
N PHE A 129 -1.94 -3.25 26.70
CA PHE A 129 -1.29 -2.15 27.40
C PHE A 129 -1.73 -0.82 26.79
N TYR A 130 -2.11 0.14 27.64
CA TYR A 130 -2.47 1.50 27.26
C TYR A 130 -1.50 2.49 27.90
N PHE A 131 -0.85 3.34 27.10
CA PHE A 131 0.05 4.38 27.58
C PHE A 131 -0.73 5.67 27.75
N ARG A 132 -0.67 6.25 28.95
CA ARG A 132 -1.52 7.36 29.36
C ARG A 132 -0.85 8.14 30.48
N GLU A 133 -1.12 9.45 30.52
CA GLU A 133 -0.60 10.37 31.53
C GLU A 133 -0.88 9.93 32.98
N GLU A 134 -2.02 9.29 33.21
CA GLU A 134 -2.41 8.80 34.54
C GLU A 134 -1.52 7.65 35.07
N TYR A 135 -0.80 6.94 34.18
CA TYR A 135 0.11 5.86 34.55
C TYR A 135 1.59 6.26 34.39
N GLY A 136 1.88 7.22 33.51
CA GLY A 136 3.23 7.64 33.15
C GLY A 136 3.25 8.36 31.80
N PRO A 137 4.24 8.10 30.93
CA PRO A 137 4.25 8.64 29.57
C PRO A 137 2.96 8.31 28.79
N LYS A 138 2.52 9.25 27.94
CA LYS A 138 1.32 9.10 27.09
C LYS A 138 1.50 8.08 25.95
N LYS A 139 2.74 7.77 25.58
CA LYS A 139 3.10 6.83 24.52
C LYS A 139 4.30 6.01 24.96
N LEU A 140 4.44 4.81 24.38
CA LEU A 140 5.72 4.11 24.37
C LEU A 140 6.53 4.60 23.17
N GLU A 141 7.67 5.25 23.43
CA GLU A 141 8.67 5.62 22.43
C GLU A 141 9.70 4.49 22.31
N TYR A 142 9.44 3.51 21.43
CA TYR A 142 10.34 2.38 21.19
C TYR A 142 10.04 1.72 19.84
N PRO A 143 11.04 1.40 18.99
CA PRO A 143 10.84 0.77 17.69
C PRO A 143 10.53 -0.74 17.81
N LEU A 144 9.33 -1.10 18.30
CA LEU A 144 8.92 -2.51 18.50
C LEU A 144 9.02 -3.35 17.23
N PHE A 145 8.81 -2.73 16.07
CA PHE A 145 8.85 -3.39 14.77
C PHE A 145 10.14 -3.04 14.00
N GLY A 146 11.18 -2.52 14.66
CA GLY A 146 12.40 -2.08 14.00
C GLY A 146 12.13 -0.97 12.98
N THR A 147 12.88 -0.96 11.88
CA THR A 147 12.80 0.07 10.84
C THR A 147 11.59 -0.08 9.90
N GLU A 148 10.86 -1.20 9.96
CA GLU A 148 9.73 -1.45 9.07
C GLU A 148 8.39 -0.91 9.59
N GLY A 149 8.32 -0.44 10.84
CA GLY A 149 7.08 -0.04 11.50
C GLY A 149 7.20 1.18 12.39
N ALA A 150 6.14 1.45 13.15
CA ALA A 150 6.02 2.59 14.04
C ALA A 150 7.08 2.57 15.17
N THR A 151 7.48 3.76 15.60
CA THR A 151 8.42 3.98 16.72
C THR A 151 7.74 4.48 17.98
N SER A 152 6.44 4.79 17.91
CA SER A 152 5.65 5.35 19.00
C SER A 152 4.28 4.66 19.06
N PHE A 153 3.80 4.32 20.26
CA PHE A 153 2.54 3.58 20.46
C PHE A 153 1.68 4.16 21.59
N ASP A 154 0.39 4.37 21.32
CA ASP A 154 -0.63 4.65 22.35
C ASP A 154 -1.06 3.37 23.09
N CYS A 155 -0.98 2.24 22.39
CA CYS A 155 -1.46 0.95 22.85
C CYS A 155 -0.68 -0.19 22.20
N ILE A 156 -0.48 -1.28 22.93
CA ILE A 156 0.09 -2.53 22.40
C ILE A 156 -0.81 -3.70 22.79
N ASP A 157 -1.19 -4.49 21.78
CA ASP A 157 -1.81 -5.80 22.00
C ASP A 157 -0.73 -6.87 22.05
N LEU A 158 -0.84 -7.76 23.04
CA LEU A 158 -0.02 -8.96 23.14
C LEU A 158 -0.95 -10.18 23.01
N ARG A 159 -1.11 -10.67 21.78
CA ARG A 159 -1.93 -11.84 21.44
C ARG A 159 -1.26 -13.14 21.88
N CYS A 160 -2.07 -14.16 22.12
CA CYS A 160 -1.65 -15.55 22.22
C CYS A 160 -2.64 -16.41 21.44
N GLU A 161 -2.26 -17.63 21.06
CA GLU A 161 -3.21 -18.57 20.49
C GLU A 161 -4.29 -18.90 21.53
N GLN A 162 -5.54 -18.86 21.09
CA GLN A 162 -6.69 -19.18 21.92
C GLN A 162 -7.42 -20.34 21.28
N ASN A 163 -8.04 -20.11 20.13
CA ASN A 163 -8.58 -21.21 19.33
C ASN A 163 -7.46 -22.14 18.88
N TYR A 164 -7.72 -23.44 18.97
CA TYR A 164 -6.78 -24.51 18.67
C TYR A 164 -5.50 -24.53 19.52
N SER A 165 -5.43 -23.74 20.59
CA SER A 165 -4.27 -23.73 21.47
C SER A 165 -4.22 -24.96 22.38
N TRP A 166 -3.03 -25.31 22.87
CA TRP A 166 -2.89 -26.31 23.94
C TRP A 166 -3.57 -25.86 25.24
N SER A 167 -3.47 -24.56 25.55
CA SER A 167 -3.98 -24.00 26.81
C SER A 167 -5.51 -24.01 26.92
N LYS A 168 -6.23 -23.71 25.83
CA LYS A 168 -7.70 -23.62 25.82
C LYS A 168 -8.35 -24.93 25.36
N ASP A 169 -7.97 -25.40 24.18
CA ASP A 169 -8.70 -26.46 23.47
C ASP A 169 -8.01 -27.83 23.55
N GLY A 170 -6.73 -27.88 23.93
CA GLY A 170 -5.95 -29.12 23.94
C GLY A 170 -5.80 -29.70 22.54
N SER A 171 -5.58 -28.84 21.55
CA SER A 171 -5.63 -29.21 20.13
C SER A 171 -4.24 -29.46 19.54
N GLN A 172 -4.16 -30.45 18.64
CA GLN A 172 -2.98 -30.73 17.84
C GLN A 172 -2.68 -29.66 16.78
N TYR A 173 -3.61 -28.73 16.52
CA TYR A 173 -3.47 -27.69 15.49
C TYR A 173 -2.83 -26.39 16.01
N ASN A 174 -2.43 -26.33 17.28
CA ASN A 174 -1.73 -25.19 17.86
C ASN A 174 -0.44 -24.93 17.08
N ASN A 175 -0.25 -23.74 16.51
CA ASN A 175 0.94 -23.45 15.72
C ASN A 175 1.59 -22.06 15.90
N TYR A 176 0.86 -21.06 16.39
CA TYR A 176 1.33 -19.65 16.56
C TYR A 176 1.66 -18.88 15.26
N ILE A 177 1.54 -19.49 14.08
CA ILE A 177 2.03 -18.95 12.81
C ILE A 177 0.89 -18.46 11.90
N THR A 178 -0.23 -19.18 11.82
CA THR A 178 -1.26 -18.97 10.78
C THR A 178 -1.80 -17.53 10.71
N ASP A 179 -2.09 -16.90 11.85
CA ASP A 179 -2.57 -15.51 11.89
C ASP A 179 -1.53 -14.51 11.36
N ILE A 180 -0.30 -14.57 11.88
CA ILE A 180 0.76 -13.65 11.46
C ILE A 180 1.18 -13.90 10.02
N TYR A 181 1.18 -15.17 9.56
CA TYR A 181 1.44 -15.53 8.18
C TYR A 181 0.47 -14.83 7.21
N SER A 182 -0.82 -14.82 7.54
CA SER A 182 -1.85 -14.17 6.72
C SER A 182 -1.62 -12.66 6.59
N ARG A 183 -1.15 -12.02 7.67
CA ARG A 183 -0.79 -10.59 7.69
C ARG A 183 0.52 -10.31 6.97
N ASP A 184 1.53 -11.17 7.13
CA ASP A 184 2.80 -11.08 6.43
C ASP A 184 2.63 -11.22 4.92
N LEU A 185 1.73 -12.10 4.47
CA LEU A 185 1.36 -12.20 3.06
C LEU A 185 0.84 -10.85 2.55
N GLN A 186 -0.05 -10.19 3.29
CA GLN A 186 -0.57 -8.88 2.91
C GLN A 186 0.55 -7.85 2.75
N GLY A 187 1.47 -7.77 3.71
CA GLY A 187 2.66 -6.91 3.63
C GLY A 187 3.56 -7.24 2.43
N LYS A 188 3.83 -8.53 2.19
CA LYS A 188 4.66 -9.01 1.07
C LYS A 188 3.99 -8.82 -0.30
N MET A 189 2.67 -8.66 -0.35
CA MET A 189 1.94 -8.25 -1.56
C MET A 189 2.04 -6.74 -1.83
N GLY A 190 2.71 -5.98 -0.96
CA GLY A 190 2.83 -4.51 -1.05
C GLY A 190 1.60 -3.78 -0.50
N GLN A 191 0.75 -4.47 0.25
CA GLN A 191 -0.45 -3.89 0.84
C GLN A 191 -0.22 -3.52 2.32
N PRO A 192 -0.95 -2.52 2.86
CA PRO A 192 -0.94 -2.25 4.29
C PRO A 192 -1.28 -3.50 5.09
N TYR A 193 -0.59 -3.70 6.20
CA TYR A 193 -0.73 -4.89 7.03
C TYR A 193 -0.38 -4.58 8.49
N LYS A 194 -0.86 -5.43 9.41
CA LYS A 194 -0.59 -5.30 10.84
C LYS A 194 0.63 -6.15 11.21
N ARG A 195 1.68 -5.55 11.77
CA ARG A 195 2.91 -6.24 12.16
C ARG A 195 2.75 -6.98 13.49
N GLY A 196 3.67 -7.92 13.72
CA GLY A 196 3.82 -8.62 14.98
C GLY A 196 5.24 -9.13 15.20
N ARG A 197 5.56 -9.38 16.47
CA ARG A 197 6.81 -9.96 16.98
C ARG A 197 6.51 -10.93 18.10
N TYR A 198 7.26 -12.02 18.20
CA TYR A 198 7.09 -12.99 19.27
C TYR A 198 7.85 -12.59 20.54
N TYR A 199 7.25 -12.90 21.68
CA TYR A 199 7.82 -12.63 23.01
C TYR A 199 7.50 -13.75 23.98
N HIS A 200 8.38 -13.92 24.96
CA HIS A 200 8.04 -14.58 26.21
C HIS A 200 7.30 -13.60 27.12
N LEU A 201 6.22 -14.03 27.77
CA LEU A 201 5.55 -13.22 28.80
C LEU A 201 5.87 -13.76 30.20
N TYR A 202 6.19 -12.85 31.12
CA TYR A 202 6.22 -13.13 32.55
C TYR A 202 5.17 -12.29 33.27
N LEU A 203 4.36 -12.93 34.12
CA LEU A 203 3.30 -12.31 34.91
C LEU A 203 3.68 -12.35 36.39
N ASN A 204 4.04 -11.21 36.98
CA ASN A 204 4.53 -11.11 38.36
C ASN A 204 5.64 -12.16 38.67
N GLY A 205 6.57 -12.34 37.73
CA GLY A 205 7.69 -13.30 37.82
C GLY A 205 7.38 -14.75 37.40
N MET A 206 6.12 -15.09 37.14
CA MET A 206 5.73 -16.42 36.60
C MET A 206 5.83 -16.44 35.08
N TYR A 207 6.52 -17.42 34.51
CA TYR A 207 6.56 -17.60 33.06
C TYR A 207 5.17 -17.99 32.55
N TRP A 208 4.63 -17.23 31.61
CA TRP A 208 3.25 -17.36 31.15
C TRP A 208 3.12 -17.83 29.69
N GLY A 209 4.25 -18.14 29.05
CA GLY A 209 4.29 -18.74 27.72
C GLY A 209 4.62 -17.77 26.59
N LEU A 210 4.40 -18.25 25.38
CA LEU A 210 4.62 -17.56 24.12
C LEU A 210 3.47 -16.61 23.81
N TYR A 211 3.83 -15.41 23.37
CA TYR A 211 2.92 -14.36 22.95
C TYR A 211 3.46 -13.69 21.69
N GLN A 212 2.61 -12.88 21.06
CA GLN A 212 2.96 -12.12 19.88
C GLN A 212 2.34 -10.72 19.95
N THR A 213 3.07 -9.68 19.56
CA THR A 213 2.43 -8.38 19.34
C THR A 213 1.49 -8.41 18.15
N ASP A 214 0.44 -7.61 18.22
CA ASP A 214 -0.48 -7.36 17.12
C ASP A 214 -0.77 -5.86 17.02
N GLU A 215 -0.34 -5.21 15.94
CA GLU A 215 -0.72 -3.81 15.72
C GLU A 215 -2.24 -3.66 15.69
N ARG A 216 -2.79 -2.55 16.17
CA ARG A 216 -4.23 -2.29 16.06
C ARG A 216 -4.47 -1.38 14.88
N ALA A 217 -5.23 -1.85 13.90
CA ALA A 217 -5.61 -1.09 12.71
C ALA A 217 -6.64 0.02 12.99
N GLU A 218 -6.44 0.77 14.07
CA GLU A 218 -7.26 1.92 14.51
C GLU A 218 -6.74 3.21 13.88
N ALA A 219 -7.41 4.34 14.13
CA ALA A 219 -7.05 5.60 13.50
C ALA A 219 -5.60 6.06 13.80
N SER A 220 -5.03 5.71 14.95
CA SER A 220 -3.62 6.02 15.26
C SER A 220 -2.63 5.20 14.41
N TYR A 221 -2.97 3.95 14.06
CA TYR A 221 -2.21 3.18 13.07
C TYR A 221 -2.33 3.85 11.70
N ALA A 222 -3.54 4.26 11.33
CA ALA A 222 -3.80 4.89 10.06
C ALA A 222 -3.01 6.21 9.90
N GLU A 223 -3.03 7.07 10.91
CA GLU A 223 -2.20 8.28 11.00
C GLU A 223 -0.72 7.97 10.78
N THR A 224 -0.20 6.96 11.52
CA THR A 224 1.22 6.61 11.47
C THR A 224 1.66 6.11 10.08
N TYR A 225 0.82 5.31 9.41
CA TYR A 225 1.21 4.61 8.18
C TYR A 225 0.66 5.23 6.90
N PHE A 226 -0.40 6.02 6.98
CA PHE A 226 -1.08 6.63 5.84
C PHE A 226 -1.01 8.17 5.86
N GLY A 227 -0.43 8.77 6.91
CA GLY A 227 -0.36 10.22 7.10
C GLY A 227 -1.67 10.82 7.60
N GLY A 228 -1.85 12.13 7.44
CA GLY A 228 -3.04 12.84 7.94
C GLY A 228 -3.11 12.89 9.47
N GLU A 229 -4.30 13.16 10.01
CA GLU A 229 -4.57 13.16 11.44
C GLU A 229 -5.48 11.99 11.82
N LYS A 230 -5.39 11.54 13.08
CA LYS A 230 -6.26 10.49 13.62
C LYS A 230 -7.75 10.75 13.35
N GLU A 231 -8.21 11.99 13.52
CA GLU A 231 -9.61 12.41 13.36
C GLU A 231 -10.11 12.29 11.90
N ASP A 232 -9.20 12.23 10.93
CA ASP A 232 -9.51 12.05 9.52
C ASP A 232 -10.04 10.64 9.22
N TYR A 233 -9.77 9.65 10.08
CA TYR A 233 -10.00 8.25 9.74
C TYR A 233 -11.36 7.72 10.21
N ASP A 234 -12.06 7.06 9.29
CA ASP A 234 -13.09 6.07 9.57
C ASP A 234 -12.43 4.70 9.68
N VAL A 235 -12.61 4.03 10.81
CA VAL A 235 -12.14 2.66 10.98
C VAL A 235 -13.30 1.76 11.34
N ILE A 236 -13.74 0.95 10.38
CA ILE A 236 -14.83 0.01 10.57
C ILE A 236 -14.25 -1.33 11.02
N LYS A 237 -14.81 -1.88 12.09
CA LYS A 237 -14.51 -3.23 12.57
C LYS A 237 -15.81 -3.96 12.93
N VAL A 238 -15.68 -5.22 13.27
CA VAL A 238 -16.78 -6.03 13.79
C VAL A 238 -16.89 -5.86 15.31
N ASN A 239 -18.05 -5.40 15.78
CA ASN A 239 -18.44 -5.43 17.18
C ASN A 239 -18.82 -6.87 17.57
N SER A 240 -18.20 -7.37 18.64
CA SER A 240 -18.41 -8.72 19.17
C SER A 240 -18.92 -8.74 20.63
N ASP A 241 -19.39 -7.59 21.11
CA ASP A 241 -19.97 -7.44 22.45
C ASP A 241 -21.39 -8.03 22.52
N GLY A 242 -22.13 -8.01 21.41
CA GLY A 242 -23.47 -8.61 21.25
C GLY A 242 -23.52 -9.75 20.23
N TRP A 243 -24.60 -10.53 20.24
CA TRP A 243 -24.91 -11.52 19.20
C TRP A 243 -26.24 -11.15 18.51
N PRO A 244 -26.32 -11.17 17.17
CA PRO A 244 -25.23 -11.40 16.20
C PRO A 244 -24.20 -10.26 16.18
N TYR A 245 -23.01 -10.54 15.64
CA TYR A 245 -21.97 -9.54 15.40
C TYR A 245 -22.41 -8.55 14.32
N PHE A 246 -21.92 -7.32 14.39
CA PHE A 246 -22.26 -6.26 13.45
C PHE A 246 -21.11 -5.26 13.29
N ASN A 247 -21.08 -4.54 12.18
CA ASN A 247 -20.08 -3.50 11.94
C ASN A 247 -20.30 -2.26 12.81
N GLU A 248 -19.22 -1.71 13.34
CA GLU A 248 -19.18 -0.43 14.03
C GLU A 248 -17.94 0.37 13.64
N PRO A 249 -17.97 1.71 13.76
CA PRO A 249 -16.76 2.50 13.71
C PRO A 249 -16.06 2.41 15.07
N THR A 250 -14.81 1.98 15.10
CA THR A 250 -13.97 2.10 16.30
C THR A 250 -13.37 3.50 16.44
N ASP A 251 -13.20 4.18 15.30
CA ASP A 251 -12.88 5.60 15.18
C ASP A 251 -13.74 6.18 14.04
N GLY A 252 -14.11 7.46 14.13
CA GLY A 252 -14.88 8.12 13.09
C GLY A 252 -16.38 7.82 13.11
N ASN A 253 -16.98 7.59 11.94
CA ASN A 253 -18.39 7.34 11.73
C ASN A 253 -18.64 6.27 10.64
N MET A 254 -19.90 6.03 10.28
CA MET A 254 -20.31 4.99 9.32
C MET A 254 -20.69 5.56 7.94
N ASP A 255 -20.51 6.85 7.68
CA ASP A 255 -21.12 7.53 6.52
C ASP A 255 -20.57 7.00 5.21
N ALA A 256 -19.23 6.95 5.07
CA ALA A 256 -18.57 6.41 3.87
C ALA A 256 -18.82 4.92 3.70
N TRP A 257 -18.89 4.16 4.80
CA TRP A 257 -19.22 2.73 4.78
C TRP A 257 -20.67 2.49 4.31
N THR A 258 -21.60 3.33 4.75
CA THR A 258 -23.00 3.31 4.33
C THR A 258 -23.15 3.74 2.88
N GLU A 259 -22.40 4.75 2.42
CA GLU A 259 -22.33 5.13 1.01
C GLU A 259 -21.86 3.97 0.13
N LEU A 260 -20.79 3.28 0.55
CA LEU A 260 -20.27 2.09 -0.10
C LEU A 260 -21.30 0.95 -0.14
N TRP A 261 -21.96 0.67 0.98
CA TRP A 261 -23.04 -0.32 1.05
C TRP A 261 -24.17 0.00 0.07
N ASN A 262 -24.63 1.26 0.02
CA ASN A 262 -25.72 1.66 -0.88
C ASN A 262 -25.34 1.46 -2.35
N LYS A 263 -24.11 1.81 -2.74
CA LYS A 263 -23.59 1.52 -4.10
C LYS A 263 -23.51 0.01 -4.35
N CYS A 264 -23.09 -0.76 -3.34
CA CYS A 264 -23.04 -2.21 -3.42
C CYS A 264 -24.42 -2.83 -3.60
N VAL A 265 -25.46 -2.30 -2.95
CA VAL A 265 -26.87 -2.72 -3.13
C VAL A 265 -27.35 -2.42 -4.54
N THR A 266 -27.04 -1.25 -5.10
CA THR A 266 -27.33 -0.92 -6.51
C THR A 266 -26.59 -1.85 -7.48
N GLY A 267 -25.35 -2.21 -7.18
CA GLY A 267 -24.53 -3.14 -7.96
C GLY A 267 -23.60 -2.47 -8.99
N PHE A 268 -22.65 -3.25 -9.49
CA PHE A 268 -21.51 -2.75 -10.28
C PHE A 268 -21.46 -3.30 -11.71
N ALA A 269 -22.55 -3.88 -12.23
CA ALA A 269 -22.56 -4.48 -13.57
C ALA A 269 -22.17 -3.49 -14.68
N SER A 270 -22.43 -2.19 -14.50
CA SER A 270 -21.97 -1.15 -15.43
C SER A 270 -20.58 -0.60 -15.07
N ASN A 271 -19.77 -0.30 -16.09
CA ASN A 271 -18.46 0.34 -15.88
C ASN A 271 -18.59 1.72 -15.22
N SER A 272 -19.66 2.47 -15.50
CA SER A 272 -19.89 3.76 -14.84
C SER A 272 -20.04 3.61 -13.33
N ALA A 273 -20.83 2.62 -12.86
CA ALA A 273 -20.98 2.36 -11.43
C ALA A 273 -19.67 1.87 -10.78
N TYR A 274 -18.95 0.98 -11.46
CA TYR A 274 -17.65 0.48 -11.00
C TYR A 274 -16.56 1.57 -10.94
N LEU A 275 -16.51 2.45 -11.93
CA LEU A 275 -15.55 3.56 -11.97
C LEU A 275 -15.90 4.65 -10.96
N ALA A 276 -17.19 4.93 -10.77
CA ALA A 276 -17.65 5.86 -9.74
C ALA A 276 -17.28 5.41 -8.32
N LEU A 277 -17.16 4.10 -8.08
CA LEU A 277 -16.65 3.54 -6.81
C LEU A 277 -15.19 3.96 -6.55
N GLN A 278 -14.41 4.15 -7.61
CA GLN A 278 -13.01 4.54 -7.58
C GLN A 278 -12.82 6.06 -7.71
N GLY A 279 -13.88 6.85 -7.57
CA GLY A 279 -13.82 8.30 -7.78
C GLY A 279 -13.54 8.71 -9.23
N LYS A 280 -13.91 7.88 -10.21
CA LYS A 280 -13.66 8.14 -11.64
C LYS A 280 -14.94 8.44 -12.41
N ASN A 281 -14.79 9.21 -13.49
CA ASN A 281 -15.81 9.40 -14.52
C ASN A 281 -16.01 8.10 -15.33
N SER A 282 -17.09 8.05 -16.13
CA SER A 282 -17.42 6.88 -16.96
C SER A 282 -16.37 6.55 -18.03
N ASN A 283 -15.54 7.52 -18.41
CA ASN A 283 -14.41 7.35 -19.33
C ASN A 283 -13.11 6.90 -18.63
N GLY A 284 -13.13 6.69 -17.31
CA GLY A 284 -11.98 6.27 -16.51
C GLY A 284 -11.08 7.41 -16.01
N SER A 285 -11.29 8.66 -16.46
CA SER A 285 -10.59 9.82 -15.90
C SER A 285 -10.98 10.05 -14.44
N LEU A 286 -10.08 10.62 -13.64
CA LEU A 286 -10.40 11.02 -12.28
C LEU A 286 -11.57 12.03 -12.31
N ASN A 287 -12.56 11.81 -11.46
CA ASN A 287 -13.57 12.80 -11.20
C ASN A 287 -13.07 13.63 -10.01
N PRO A 288 -12.82 14.94 -10.18
CA PRO A 288 -12.45 15.79 -9.06
C PRO A 288 -13.40 15.62 -7.87
N LEU A 289 -14.71 15.63 -8.12
CA LEU A 289 -15.73 15.50 -7.07
C LEU A 289 -16.01 14.03 -6.69
N GLY A 290 -15.34 13.09 -7.35
CA GLY A 290 -15.49 11.67 -7.09
C GLY A 290 -14.83 11.27 -5.79
N LYS A 291 -15.47 10.34 -5.07
CA LYS A 291 -14.85 9.68 -3.93
C LYS A 291 -14.35 8.31 -4.35
N ASN A 292 -13.05 8.06 -4.21
CA ASN A 292 -12.58 6.70 -4.17
C ASN A 292 -13.02 6.08 -2.85
N LEU A 293 -13.96 5.14 -2.91
CA LEU A 293 -14.48 4.46 -1.73
C LEU A 293 -13.79 3.12 -1.50
N VAL A 294 -13.12 2.54 -2.49
CA VAL A 294 -12.50 1.21 -2.34
C VAL A 294 -11.16 1.17 -3.05
N ASP A 295 -10.11 0.84 -2.31
CA ASP A 295 -8.85 0.43 -2.91
C ASP A 295 -9.03 -0.98 -3.48
N ILE A 296 -9.25 -1.04 -4.81
CA ILE A 296 -9.61 -2.29 -5.51
C ILE A 296 -8.50 -3.33 -5.43
N ASP A 297 -7.24 -2.91 -5.55
CA ASP A 297 -6.11 -3.84 -5.47
C ASP A 297 -6.03 -4.39 -4.04
N ASN A 298 -6.07 -3.52 -3.04
CA ASN A 298 -6.08 -3.94 -1.64
C ASN A 298 -7.19 -4.96 -1.33
N LEU A 299 -8.42 -4.73 -1.82
CA LEU A 299 -9.53 -5.68 -1.69
C LEU A 299 -9.20 -7.02 -2.36
N ILE A 300 -8.66 -7.02 -3.58
CA ILE A 300 -8.32 -8.24 -4.31
C ILE A 300 -7.26 -9.05 -3.56
N GLU A 301 -6.18 -8.42 -3.12
CA GLU A 301 -5.12 -9.08 -2.36
C GLU A 301 -5.63 -9.63 -1.02
N TYR A 302 -6.43 -8.83 -0.29
CA TYR A 302 -7.08 -9.26 0.94
C TYR A 302 -7.92 -10.53 0.72
N MET A 303 -8.76 -10.54 -0.33
CA MET A 303 -9.58 -11.70 -0.66
C MET A 303 -8.74 -12.90 -1.14
N LEU A 304 -7.69 -12.69 -1.93
CA LEU A 304 -6.78 -13.77 -2.36
C LEU A 304 -6.10 -14.46 -1.17
N ILE A 305 -5.75 -13.73 -0.10
CA ILE A 305 -5.20 -14.32 1.12
C ILE A 305 -6.23 -15.21 1.81
N ILE A 306 -7.49 -14.76 1.93
CA ILE A 306 -8.58 -15.57 2.49
C ILE A 306 -8.83 -16.82 1.66
N PHE A 307 -8.84 -16.68 0.33
CA PHE A 307 -9.03 -17.80 -0.58
C PHE A 307 -7.88 -18.78 -0.48
N TYR A 308 -6.63 -18.29 -0.44
CA TYR A 308 -5.46 -19.15 -0.35
C TYR A 308 -5.38 -19.88 0.98
N THR A 309 -5.55 -19.18 2.09
CA THR A 309 -5.49 -19.79 3.43
C THR A 309 -6.73 -20.64 3.74
N GLY A 310 -7.84 -20.43 3.04
CA GLY A 310 -9.10 -21.11 3.33
C GLY A 310 -9.72 -20.60 4.64
N ASN A 311 -9.59 -19.31 4.92
CA ASN A 311 -10.15 -18.73 6.14
C ASN A 311 -11.69 -18.71 6.05
N PHE A 312 -12.33 -19.45 6.95
CA PHE A 312 -13.78 -19.61 7.02
C PHE A 312 -14.43 -18.79 8.14
N ASP A 313 -13.65 -17.96 8.83
CA ASP A 313 -14.13 -16.98 9.82
C ASP A 313 -13.85 -15.51 9.45
N ALA A 314 -13.31 -15.24 8.26
CA ALA A 314 -13.05 -13.88 7.78
C ALA A 314 -13.32 -13.76 6.27
N PRO A 315 -13.82 -12.60 5.79
CA PRO A 315 -14.39 -11.50 6.57
C PRO A 315 -15.84 -11.79 7.02
N VAL A 316 -16.31 -13.02 6.79
CA VAL A 316 -17.66 -13.47 7.09
C VAL A 316 -17.58 -14.86 7.69
N SER A 317 -18.37 -15.08 8.75
CA SER A 317 -18.28 -16.30 9.54
C SER A 317 -19.12 -17.43 8.95
N ALA A 318 -18.49 -18.56 8.62
CA ALA A 318 -19.20 -19.75 8.16
C ALA A 318 -20.08 -20.39 9.26
N TRP A 319 -19.78 -20.16 10.55
CA TRP A 319 -20.62 -20.66 11.65
C TRP A 319 -22.00 -19.99 11.70
N SER A 320 -22.13 -18.82 11.10
CA SER A 320 -23.40 -18.09 10.96
C SER A 320 -23.94 -18.17 9.54
N GLY A 321 -23.68 -19.28 8.84
CA GLY A 321 -24.16 -19.50 7.47
C GLY A 321 -23.54 -18.58 6.42
N ASN A 322 -22.44 -17.88 6.74
CA ASN A 322 -21.83 -16.80 5.96
C ASN A 322 -22.71 -15.54 5.83
N ASP A 323 -23.58 -15.27 6.81
CA ASP A 323 -24.43 -14.07 6.81
C ASP A 323 -24.00 -13.01 7.85
N MET A 324 -22.98 -13.30 8.66
CA MET A 324 -22.53 -12.44 9.75
C MET A 324 -21.08 -11.99 9.52
N PRO A 325 -20.78 -10.67 9.59
CA PRO A 325 -19.43 -10.16 9.41
C PRO A 325 -18.53 -10.63 10.56
N ASN A 326 -17.27 -10.91 10.25
CA ASN A 326 -16.29 -11.26 11.28
C ASN A 326 -14.84 -10.95 10.86
N ASN A 327 -13.95 -10.72 11.83
CA ASN A 327 -12.49 -10.71 11.67
C ASN A 327 -11.91 -9.86 10.52
N PHE A 328 -12.35 -8.60 10.40
CA PHE A 328 -11.71 -7.62 9.51
C PHE A 328 -11.67 -6.21 10.13
N TYR A 329 -10.76 -5.39 9.62
CA TYR A 329 -10.78 -3.93 9.74
C TYR A 329 -10.86 -3.32 8.34
N ALA A 330 -11.61 -2.22 8.20
CA ALA A 330 -11.63 -1.39 7.00
C ALA A 330 -11.27 0.06 7.39
N VAL A 331 -10.19 0.60 6.83
CA VAL A 331 -9.66 1.93 7.18
C VAL A 331 -9.84 2.86 5.99
N TYR A 332 -10.39 4.05 6.23
CA TYR A 332 -10.63 5.08 5.22
C TYR A 332 -10.30 6.47 5.76
N ASN A 333 -9.54 7.25 4.99
CA ASN A 333 -9.35 8.66 5.32
C ASN A 333 -10.52 9.44 4.70
N ARG A 334 -11.43 9.95 5.53
CA ARG A 334 -12.60 10.75 5.09
C ARG A 334 -12.18 12.05 4.42
N ASN A 335 -10.94 12.47 4.68
CA ASN A 335 -10.31 13.69 4.21
C ASN A 335 -9.29 13.48 3.07
N ASP A 336 -9.25 12.30 2.46
CA ASP A 336 -8.50 12.04 1.23
C ASP A 336 -9.31 11.11 0.33
N HIS A 337 -10.12 11.69 -0.55
CA HIS A 337 -10.93 10.87 -1.45
C HIS A 337 -10.16 10.29 -2.65
N SER A 338 -8.83 10.45 -2.72
CA SER A 338 -8.01 9.74 -3.71
C SER A 338 -7.78 8.27 -3.33
N LYS A 339 -7.91 7.94 -2.04
CA LYS A 339 -7.67 6.60 -1.50
C LYS A 339 -8.97 6.02 -0.94
N GLY A 340 -9.30 4.79 -1.33
CA GLY A 340 -10.49 4.10 -0.84
C GLY A 340 -10.29 3.35 0.47
N PHE A 341 -11.35 2.70 0.97
CA PHE A 341 -11.26 1.76 2.07
C PHE A 341 -10.18 0.72 1.79
N ARG A 342 -9.32 0.49 2.78
CA ARG A 342 -8.32 -0.58 2.80
C ARG A 342 -8.67 -1.59 3.89
N PHE A 343 -8.69 -2.86 3.53
CA PHE A 343 -9.05 -3.98 4.36
C PHE A 343 -7.81 -4.65 4.91
N LEU A 344 -7.82 -5.01 6.19
CA LEU A 344 -6.66 -5.56 6.90
C LEU A 344 -6.99 -6.96 7.44
N ALA A 345 -6.11 -7.92 7.16
CA ALA A 345 -6.21 -9.28 7.69
C ALA A 345 -6.14 -9.29 9.23
N HIS A 346 -7.05 -10.03 9.86
CA HIS A 346 -7.19 -10.12 11.30
C HIS A 346 -7.68 -11.52 11.69
N ASP A 347 -7.24 -12.03 12.84
CA ASP A 347 -7.75 -13.24 13.50
C ASP A 347 -7.94 -14.40 12.50
N SER A 348 -6.82 -14.77 11.87
CA SER A 348 -6.82 -15.75 10.78
C SER A 348 -6.49 -17.18 11.22
N GLU A 349 -6.63 -17.50 12.51
CA GLU A 349 -6.34 -18.84 13.04
C GLU A 349 -7.31 -19.93 12.57
N HIS A 350 -8.50 -19.54 12.10
CA HIS A 350 -9.47 -20.44 11.45
C HIS A 350 -9.13 -20.69 9.97
N SER A 351 -7.89 -21.11 9.68
CA SER A 351 -7.41 -21.34 8.31
C SER A 351 -6.22 -22.31 8.25
N MET A 352 -5.80 -22.66 7.02
CA MET A 352 -4.63 -23.50 6.73
C MET A 352 -4.69 -24.93 7.28
N PHE A 353 -5.89 -25.52 7.32
CA PHE A 353 -6.07 -26.92 7.68
C PHE A 353 -5.86 -27.81 6.45
N PRO A 354 -4.95 -28.80 6.50
CA PRO A 354 -4.86 -29.79 5.43
C PRO A 354 -6.09 -30.74 5.41
N ASP A 355 -6.61 -31.09 6.58
CA ASP A 355 -7.80 -31.95 6.75
C ASP A 355 -9.04 -31.13 7.11
N PRO A 356 -10.26 -31.65 6.85
CA PRO A 356 -11.48 -31.03 7.35
C PRO A 356 -11.47 -30.88 8.89
N VAL A 357 -11.77 -29.68 9.38
CA VAL A 357 -11.84 -29.35 10.81
C VAL A 357 -13.10 -28.54 11.08
N ASN A 358 -13.92 -28.97 12.04
CA ASN A 358 -15.23 -28.36 12.32
C ASN A 358 -16.10 -28.31 11.04
N ILE A 359 -16.41 -27.10 10.56
CA ILE A 359 -17.21 -26.83 9.36
C ILE A 359 -16.36 -26.54 8.12
N ASN A 360 -15.02 -26.51 8.27
CA ASN A 360 -14.06 -26.26 7.19
C ASN A 360 -13.79 -27.53 6.40
N ALA A 361 -13.67 -27.41 5.07
CA ALA A 361 -13.39 -28.51 4.16
C ALA A 361 -11.89 -28.82 3.99
N GLY A 362 -11.03 -28.33 4.90
CA GLY A 362 -9.59 -28.52 4.87
C GLY A 362 -8.95 -27.92 3.62
N LEU A 363 -8.11 -28.71 2.97
CA LEU A 363 -7.44 -28.35 1.72
C LEU A 363 -8.42 -27.92 0.59
N GLN A 364 -9.67 -28.37 0.65
CA GLN A 364 -10.70 -28.08 -0.36
C GLN A 364 -11.60 -26.89 0.01
N GLU A 365 -11.34 -26.17 1.12
CA GLU A 365 -12.15 -25.02 1.50
C GLU A 365 -12.21 -24.01 0.36
N ASN A 366 -13.43 -23.69 -0.08
CA ASN A 366 -13.69 -22.76 -1.17
C ASN A 366 -14.39 -21.50 -0.64
N ARG A 367 -13.65 -20.39 -0.67
CA ARG A 367 -14.10 -19.06 -0.26
C ARG A 367 -14.23 -18.09 -1.44
N VAL A 368 -13.89 -18.50 -2.67
CA VAL A 368 -13.68 -17.59 -3.80
C VAL A 368 -14.89 -16.69 -4.06
N ASN A 369 -16.10 -17.24 -4.12
CA ASN A 369 -17.29 -16.45 -4.41
C ASN A 369 -18.53 -17.10 -3.78
N LEU A 370 -18.78 -16.81 -2.51
CA LEU A 370 -19.91 -17.42 -1.81
C LEU A 370 -21.27 -16.89 -2.29
N GLY A 371 -21.29 -15.66 -2.82
CA GLY A 371 -22.52 -15.03 -3.30
C GLY A 371 -23.04 -15.68 -4.58
N SER A 372 -22.17 -16.11 -5.50
CA SER A 372 -22.59 -16.82 -6.72
C SER A 372 -23.24 -18.17 -6.43
N SER A 373 -22.86 -18.81 -5.33
CA SER A 373 -23.43 -20.08 -4.86
C SER A 373 -24.62 -19.92 -3.90
N GLY A 374 -25.12 -18.69 -3.70
CA GLY A 374 -26.24 -18.41 -2.79
C GLY A 374 -25.95 -18.68 -1.32
N LYS A 375 -24.66 -18.74 -0.94
CA LYS A 375 -24.21 -19.03 0.44
C LYS A 375 -24.13 -17.79 1.33
N MET A 376 -24.38 -16.59 0.80
CA MET A 376 -24.45 -15.35 1.58
C MET A 376 -25.77 -14.63 1.29
N ASN A 377 -26.35 -14.04 2.33
CA ASN A 377 -27.56 -13.23 2.31
C ASN A 377 -27.39 -11.96 3.15
N ILE A 378 -26.64 -11.01 2.61
CA ILE A 378 -26.37 -9.73 3.28
C ILE A 378 -27.44 -8.71 2.89
N THR A 379 -28.22 -8.25 3.88
CA THR A 379 -29.39 -7.37 3.66
C THR A 379 -29.27 -6.02 4.38
N SER A 380 -28.22 -5.80 5.18
CA SER A 380 -28.03 -4.61 5.99
C SER A 380 -26.58 -4.15 5.97
N VAL A 381 -26.35 -2.84 6.10
CA VAL A 381 -25.01 -2.24 6.30
C VAL A 381 -24.31 -2.81 7.55
N ARG A 382 -25.10 -3.25 8.54
CA ARG A 382 -24.59 -3.90 9.77
C ARG A 382 -23.85 -5.20 9.48
N ASP A 383 -24.21 -5.89 8.41
CA ASP A 383 -23.67 -7.20 8.04
C ASP A 383 -22.76 -7.13 6.80
N PHE A 384 -22.63 -5.92 6.22
CA PHE A 384 -21.83 -5.67 5.04
C PHE A 384 -20.35 -6.04 5.27
N ASN A 385 -19.73 -6.70 4.31
CA ASN A 385 -18.37 -7.18 4.46
C ASN A 385 -17.63 -7.21 3.11
N PRO A 386 -16.29 -7.24 3.12
CA PRO A 386 -15.46 -7.28 1.91
C PRO A 386 -15.79 -8.42 0.95
N GLN A 387 -16.24 -9.58 1.43
CA GLN A 387 -16.54 -10.72 0.57
C GLN A 387 -17.86 -10.53 -0.18
N TRP A 388 -18.86 -9.90 0.43
CA TRP A 388 -20.06 -9.45 -0.26
C TRP A 388 -19.74 -8.39 -1.32
N LEU A 389 -18.88 -7.42 -0.97
CA LEU A 389 -18.42 -6.41 -1.93
C LEU A 389 -17.70 -7.05 -3.13
N HIS A 390 -16.78 -7.98 -2.89
CA HIS A 390 -16.11 -8.76 -3.93
C HIS A 390 -17.10 -9.48 -4.86
N TYR A 391 -18.09 -10.18 -4.29
CA TYR A 391 -19.13 -10.84 -5.07
C TYR A 391 -19.91 -9.86 -5.97
N ARG A 392 -20.31 -8.71 -5.43
CA ARG A 392 -21.05 -7.71 -6.22
C ARG A 392 -20.16 -7.08 -7.30
N LEU A 393 -18.86 -6.94 -7.05
CA LEU A 393 -17.89 -6.43 -8.01
C LEU A 393 -17.56 -7.45 -9.11
N SER A 394 -17.59 -8.76 -8.83
CA SER A 394 -17.33 -9.81 -9.84
C SER A 394 -18.35 -9.85 -10.97
N MET A 395 -19.47 -9.14 -10.83
CA MET A 395 -20.43 -8.88 -11.92
C MET A 395 -19.88 -7.92 -12.98
N ASN A 396 -18.85 -7.13 -12.67
CA ASN A 396 -18.23 -6.18 -13.60
C ASN A 396 -17.06 -6.81 -14.39
N PRO A 397 -17.03 -6.72 -15.73
CA PRO A 397 -15.94 -7.26 -16.54
C PRO A 397 -14.55 -6.66 -16.26
N GLU A 398 -14.47 -5.35 -15.96
CA GLU A 398 -13.20 -4.66 -15.68
C GLU A 398 -12.67 -5.02 -14.29
N TYR A 399 -13.55 -5.21 -13.30
CA TYR A 399 -13.14 -5.77 -12.01
C TYR A 399 -12.63 -7.21 -12.17
N LYS A 400 -13.34 -8.07 -12.93
CA LYS A 400 -12.88 -9.44 -13.20
C LYS A 400 -11.52 -9.46 -13.87
N LEU A 401 -11.28 -8.60 -14.86
CA LEU A 401 -9.98 -8.48 -15.49
C LEU A 401 -8.90 -8.09 -14.49
N ARG A 402 -9.15 -7.05 -13.67
CA ARG A 402 -8.19 -6.64 -12.64
C ARG A 402 -7.93 -7.77 -11.65
N PHE A 403 -8.97 -8.46 -11.20
CA PHE A 403 -8.85 -9.64 -10.34
C PHE A 403 -7.97 -10.72 -10.99
N MET A 404 -8.23 -11.05 -12.25
CA MET A 404 -7.46 -12.04 -13.01
C MET A 404 -5.97 -11.66 -13.12
N ASP A 405 -5.65 -10.38 -13.37
CA ASP A 405 -4.27 -9.89 -13.41
C ASP A 405 -3.56 -10.15 -12.06
N ARG A 406 -4.21 -9.78 -10.96
CA ARG A 406 -3.64 -9.93 -9.61
C ARG A 406 -3.58 -11.39 -9.16
N ALA A 407 -4.59 -12.19 -9.46
CA ALA A 407 -4.60 -13.63 -9.17
C ALA A 407 -3.46 -14.34 -9.92
N TYR A 408 -3.29 -14.04 -11.20
CA TYR A 408 -2.21 -14.63 -12.00
C TYR A 408 -0.83 -14.22 -11.48
N LYS A 409 -0.65 -12.94 -11.11
CA LYS A 409 0.58 -12.43 -10.48
C LYS A 409 0.96 -13.25 -9.24
N HIS A 410 0.00 -13.56 -8.37
CA HIS A 410 0.30 -14.19 -7.09
C HIS A 410 0.33 -15.72 -7.13
N LEU A 411 -0.46 -16.38 -7.98
CA LEU A 411 -0.61 -17.84 -7.97
C LEU A 411 0.28 -18.57 -8.97
N THR A 412 0.81 -17.87 -9.99
CA THR A 412 1.69 -18.52 -10.98
C THR A 412 3.14 -18.63 -10.50
N LYS A 413 3.99 -19.32 -11.27
CA LYS A 413 5.41 -19.47 -10.96
C LYS A 413 6.08 -18.10 -10.75
N GLY A 414 6.71 -17.94 -9.59
CA GLY A 414 7.33 -16.68 -9.17
C GLY A 414 6.40 -15.74 -8.39
N GLY A 415 5.11 -16.08 -8.29
CA GLY A 415 4.14 -15.41 -7.44
C GLY A 415 4.21 -15.89 -5.99
N LEU A 416 3.90 -14.99 -5.05
CA LEU A 416 4.00 -15.23 -3.60
C LEU A 416 3.15 -16.42 -3.11
N LEU A 417 2.03 -16.70 -3.76
CA LEU A 417 1.11 -17.78 -3.40
C LEU A 417 1.36 -19.05 -4.23
N SER A 418 2.46 -19.14 -4.97
CA SER A 418 2.85 -20.37 -5.65
C SER A 418 3.34 -21.43 -4.66
N ALA A 419 3.23 -22.71 -5.02
CA ALA A 419 3.66 -23.83 -4.18
C ALA A 419 5.14 -23.75 -3.72
N VAL A 420 5.99 -23.01 -4.45
CA VAL A 420 7.41 -22.82 -4.11
C VAL A 420 7.63 -21.64 -3.16
N LEU A 421 6.90 -20.53 -3.31
CA LEU A 421 7.17 -19.31 -2.55
C LEU A 421 6.26 -19.13 -1.34
N ALA A 422 5.06 -19.70 -1.36
CA ALA A 422 4.11 -19.61 -0.26
C ALA A 422 4.62 -20.23 1.06
N PRO A 423 5.40 -21.33 1.06
CA PRO A 423 5.99 -21.84 2.30
C PRO A 423 6.97 -20.87 2.97
N LEU A 424 7.69 -20.04 2.22
CA LEU A 424 8.86 -19.31 2.74
C LEU A 424 8.53 -18.33 3.89
N PRO A 425 7.45 -17.51 3.84
CA PRO A 425 7.07 -16.69 4.99
C PRO A 425 6.65 -17.52 6.21
N TYR A 426 6.04 -18.70 5.99
CA TYR A 426 5.64 -19.60 7.06
C TYR A 426 6.86 -20.24 7.74
N GLU A 427 7.82 -20.71 6.95
CA GLU A 427 9.12 -21.25 7.41
C GLU A 427 9.91 -20.21 8.22
N SER A 428 9.91 -18.94 7.76
CA SER A 428 10.54 -17.84 8.49
C SER A 428 9.96 -17.69 9.89
N ARG A 429 8.63 -17.74 10.03
CA ARG A 429 7.95 -17.64 11.34
C ARG A 429 8.13 -18.88 12.19
N GLN A 430 8.17 -20.07 11.59
CA GLN A 430 8.54 -21.29 12.29
C GLN A 430 9.93 -21.17 12.92
N ALA A 431 10.93 -20.70 12.15
CA ALA A 431 12.30 -20.56 12.62
C ALA A 431 12.42 -19.60 13.82
N GLU A 432 11.64 -18.52 13.84
CA GLU A 432 11.61 -17.54 14.96
C GLU A 432 11.21 -18.19 16.30
N ILE A 433 10.35 -19.22 16.29
CA ILE A 433 9.80 -19.83 17.52
C ILE A 433 10.17 -21.31 17.73
N ASP A 434 11.04 -21.86 16.89
CA ASP A 434 11.35 -23.30 16.85
C ASP A 434 11.81 -23.89 18.20
N TYR A 435 12.56 -23.14 19.01
CA TYR A 435 12.88 -23.53 20.39
C TYR A 435 11.85 -23.01 21.39
N ALA A 436 11.35 -21.79 21.25
CA ALA A 436 10.41 -21.15 22.16
C ALA A 436 9.14 -21.98 22.37
N ILE A 437 8.69 -22.73 21.36
CA ILE A 437 7.55 -23.64 21.47
C ILE A 437 7.75 -24.75 22.52
N ILE A 438 9.00 -25.11 22.86
CA ILE A 438 9.30 -26.05 23.95
C ILE A 438 8.92 -25.44 25.30
N ALA A 439 9.17 -24.14 25.50
CA ALA A 439 8.78 -23.47 26.72
C ALA A 439 7.25 -23.32 26.80
N GLU A 440 6.58 -23.02 25.69
CA GLU A 440 5.11 -23.04 25.59
C GLU A 440 4.54 -24.43 25.92
N SER A 441 5.16 -25.50 25.41
CA SER A 441 4.82 -26.90 25.71
C SER A 441 5.00 -27.22 27.19
N ALA A 442 6.13 -26.83 27.79
CA ALA A 442 6.37 -27.02 29.21
C ALA A 442 5.41 -26.23 30.08
N ARG A 443 4.84 -25.12 29.58
CA ARG A 443 3.91 -24.30 30.37
C ARG A 443 2.44 -24.70 30.21
N TRP A 444 2.03 -25.09 29.00
CA TRP A 444 0.62 -25.28 28.67
C TRP A 444 0.31 -26.62 27.99
N GLY A 445 1.32 -27.44 27.74
CA GLY A 445 1.17 -28.72 27.04
C GLY A 445 0.31 -29.72 27.82
N ASP A 446 0.29 -29.65 29.15
CA ASP A 446 -0.55 -30.50 30.00
C ASP A 446 -1.88 -29.85 30.45
N ALA A 447 -2.16 -28.62 30.02
CA ALA A 447 -3.32 -27.85 30.47
C ALA A 447 -4.66 -28.57 30.19
N LYS A 448 -4.70 -29.43 29.17
CA LYS A 448 -5.91 -30.15 28.72
C LYS A 448 -5.71 -31.65 28.55
N ARG A 449 -4.49 -32.15 28.64
CA ARG A 449 -4.20 -33.59 28.50
C ARG A 449 -2.95 -33.99 29.28
N ARG A 450 -2.80 -35.29 29.54
CA ARG A 450 -1.53 -35.89 30.00
C ARG A 450 -1.31 -37.19 29.21
N PRO A 451 -0.11 -37.45 28.65
CA PRO A 451 1.11 -36.63 28.68
C PRO A 451 0.97 -35.32 27.89
N SER A 452 1.89 -34.38 28.15
CA SER A 452 1.89 -33.03 27.56
C SER A 452 1.93 -33.03 26.04
N PHE A 453 1.35 -32.02 25.40
CA PHE A 453 1.75 -31.63 24.04
C PHE A 453 3.19 -31.14 24.03
N THR A 454 3.93 -31.50 23.00
CA THR A 454 5.37 -31.26 22.86
C THR A 454 5.72 -30.56 21.54
N LYS A 455 6.98 -30.13 21.40
CA LYS A 455 7.51 -29.67 20.11
C LYS A 455 7.33 -30.70 18.99
N GLN A 456 7.38 -32.00 19.29
CA GLN A 456 7.14 -33.03 18.28
C GLN A 456 5.69 -33.03 17.78
N ASP A 457 4.70 -32.82 18.65
CA ASP A 457 3.30 -32.69 18.23
C ASP A 457 3.13 -31.47 17.30
N TRP A 458 3.77 -30.34 17.66
CA TRP A 458 3.79 -29.14 16.83
C TRP A 458 4.45 -29.37 15.46
N LEU A 459 5.64 -29.99 15.42
CA LEU A 459 6.34 -30.33 14.18
C LEU A 459 5.52 -31.26 13.29
N THR A 460 4.81 -32.25 13.87
CA THR A 460 3.93 -33.15 13.10
C THR A 460 2.81 -32.38 12.40
N PHE A 461 2.20 -31.39 13.07
CA PHE A 461 1.20 -30.54 12.42
C PHE A 461 1.83 -29.68 11.31
N LEU A 462 2.96 -29.03 11.58
CA LEU A 462 3.64 -28.19 10.58
C LEU A 462 4.08 -29.00 9.36
N GLU A 463 4.63 -30.19 9.56
CA GLU A 463 4.99 -31.11 8.48
C GLU A 463 3.77 -31.41 7.60
N SER A 464 2.59 -31.57 8.20
CA SER A 464 1.36 -31.78 7.44
C SER A 464 0.95 -30.57 6.59
N VAL A 465 1.21 -29.35 7.05
CA VAL A 465 1.02 -28.12 6.26
C VAL A 465 2.00 -28.10 5.07
N TYR A 466 3.28 -28.41 5.29
CA TYR A 466 4.28 -28.44 4.22
C TYR A 466 4.10 -29.55 3.20
N THR A 467 3.69 -30.73 3.63
CA THR A 467 3.62 -31.92 2.76
C THR A 467 2.27 -32.09 2.09
N ARG A 468 1.20 -31.47 2.62
CA ARG A 468 -0.17 -31.65 2.11
C ARG A 468 -0.92 -30.36 1.79
N PHE A 469 -0.61 -29.25 2.45
CA PHE A 469 -1.30 -27.98 2.15
C PHE A 469 -0.61 -27.21 1.03
N PHE A 470 0.63 -26.75 1.26
CA PHE A 470 1.34 -25.90 0.30
C PHE A 470 1.51 -26.50 -1.11
N PRO A 471 1.80 -27.82 -1.28
CA PRO A 471 2.02 -28.38 -2.61
C PRO A 471 0.80 -28.27 -3.52
N ASP A 472 -0.40 -28.45 -2.96
CA ASP A 472 -1.63 -28.61 -3.74
C ASP A 472 -2.54 -27.37 -3.69
N ARG A 473 -2.44 -26.54 -2.64
CA ARG A 473 -3.41 -25.45 -2.40
C ARG A 473 -3.47 -24.45 -3.54
N THR A 474 -2.33 -24.12 -4.14
CA THR A 474 -2.25 -23.16 -5.26
C THR A 474 -3.12 -23.60 -6.42
N ASP A 475 -2.98 -24.85 -6.86
CA ASP A 475 -3.70 -25.37 -8.02
C ASP A 475 -5.19 -25.52 -7.74
N ILE A 476 -5.55 -25.87 -6.50
CA ILE A 476 -6.95 -25.91 -6.05
C ILE A 476 -7.59 -24.53 -6.14
N VAL A 477 -6.92 -23.49 -5.63
CA VAL A 477 -7.45 -22.11 -5.66
C VAL A 477 -7.52 -21.59 -7.10
N ILE A 478 -6.52 -21.90 -7.95
CA ILE A 478 -6.59 -21.59 -9.38
C ILE A 478 -7.83 -22.24 -10.00
N GLN A 479 -8.12 -23.50 -9.69
CA GLN A 479 -9.30 -24.17 -10.23
C GLN A 479 -10.60 -23.54 -9.73
N GLN A 480 -10.72 -23.27 -8.43
CA GLN A 480 -11.87 -22.57 -7.85
C GLN A 480 -12.09 -21.18 -8.49
N LEU A 481 -11.02 -20.46 -8.79
CA LEU A 481 -11.09 -19.18 -9.49
C LEU A 481 -11.51 -19.33 -10.96
N LYS A 482 -11.05 -20.36 -11.66
CA LYS A 482 -11.50 -20.66 -13.04
C LYS A 482 -13.00 -20.96 -13.09
N ASP A 483 -13.50 -21.73 -12.13
CA ASP A 483 -14.91 -22.10 -12.04
C ASP A 483 -15.82 -20.86 -11.86
N GLU A 484 -15.29 -19.79 -11.26
CA GLU A 484 -15.97 -18.50 -11.06
C GLU A 484 -15.63 -17.44 -12.13
N GLY A 485 -14.83 -17.78 -13.14
CA GLY A 485 -14.40 -16.84 -14.18
C GLY A 485 -13.50 -15.70 -13.67
N LEU A 486 -12.75 -15.96 -12.60
CA LEU A 486 -11.84 -15.03 -11.91
C LEU A 486 -10.36 -15.39 -12.12
N TYR A 487 -10.07 -16.31 -13.03
CA TYR A 487 -8.71 -16.65 -13.46
C TYR A 487 -8.61 -16.62 -15.00
N PRO A 488 -7.52 -16.09 -15.59
CA PRO A 488 -7.43 -15.95 -17.03
C PRO A 488 -7.26 -17.31 -17.72
N THR A 489 -7.81 -17.43 -18.92
CA THR A 489 -7.65 -18.60 -19.80
C THR A 489 -6.35 -18.53 -20.61
N LEU A 490 -5.90 -17.32 -20.95
CA LEU A 490 -4.63 -17.07 -21.63
C LEU A 490 -3.50 -16.87 -20.61
N LYS A 491 -2.27 -17.20 -21.02
CA LYS A 491 -1.06 -16.97 -20.22
C LYS A 491 -0.45 -15.61 -20.51
N THR A 492 0.33 -15.10 -19.57
CA THR A 492 1.09 -13.86 -19.74
C THR A 492 2.26 -14.04 -20.72
N PRO A 493 2.75 -12.97 -21.40
CA PRO A 493 3.98 -13.04 -22.17
C PRO A 493 5.19 -13.48 -21.32
N LEU A 494 6.03 -14.37 -21.86
CA LEU A 494 7.29 -14.75 -21.24
C LEU A 494 8.29 -13.59 -21.37
N LEU A 495 8.75 -13.06 -20.24
CA LEU A 495 9.71 -11.96 -20.19
C LEU A 495 11.10 -12.50 -19.83
N ARG A 496 12.10 -12.25 -20.69
CA ARG A 496 13.50 -12.58 -20.40
C ARG A 496 14.37 -11.34 -20.37
N LEU A 497 15.31 -11.30 -19.43
CA LEU A 497 16.37 -10.30 -19.33
C LEU A 497 17.69 -10.99 -19.66
N ASN A 498 18.38 -10.52 -20.69
CA ASN A 498 19.62 -11.11 -21.21
C ASN A 498 19.51 -12.63 -21.41
N GLY A 499 18.37 -13.08 -22.00
CA GLY A 499 18.06 -14.49 -22.23
C GLY A 499 17.48 -15.25 -21.02
N THR A 500 17.55 -14.70 -19.81
CA THR A 500 17.08 -15.35 -18.58
C THR A 500 15.62 -15.00 -18.29
N LEU A 501 14.76 -16.03 -18.20
CA LEU A 501 13.34 -15.86 -17.85
C LEU A 501 13.20 -15.27 -16.45
N THR A 502 12.33 -14.27 -16.30
CA THR A 502 12.08 -13.61 -15.01
C THR A 502 10.59 -13.43 -14.72
N TYR A 503 10.26 -13.56 -13.45
CA TYR A 503 8.90 -13.42 -12.92
C TYR A 503 8.73 -12.19 -12.04
N THR A 504 9.81 -11.50 -11.70
CA THR A 504 9.76 -10.27 -10.91
C THR A 504 9.01 -9.16 -11.65
N GLU A 505 8.40 -8.27 -10.87
CA GLU A 505 7.80 -7.01 -11.33
C GLU A 505 8.76 -5.83 -11.18
N TYR A 506 9.88 -6.03 -10.47
CA TYR A 506 10.91 -5.02 -10.27
C TYR A 506 12.29 -5.64 -10.42
N LYS A 507 13.16 -5.01 -11.21
CA LYS A 507 14.55 -5.43 -11.33
C LYS A 507 15.46 -4.22 -11.48
N ARG A 508 16.38 -4.07 -10.54
CA ARG A 508 17.51 -3.14 -10.64
C ARG A 508 18.61 -3.73 -11.54
N PHE A 509 19.21 -2.92 -12.41
CA PHE A 509 20.21 -3.36 -13.40
C PHE A 509 21.34 -2.36 -13.64
N SER A 510 22.47 -2.82 -14.18
CA SER A 510 23.60 -1.97 -14.61
C SER A 510 23.93 -2.25 -16.08
N GLY A 511 24.44 -1.24 -16.79
CA GLY A 511 24.72 -1.34 -18.23
C GLY A 511 23.45 -1.45 -19.08
N GLU A 512 23.58 -1.98 -20.30
CA GLU A 512 22.48 -2.23 -21.23
C GLU A 512 21.78 -3.57 -20.93
N GLN A 513 20.46 -3.64 -21.16
CA GLN A 513 19.65 -4.83 -20.98
C GLN A 513 18.95 -5.21 -22.28
N MET A 514 19.09 -6.48 -22.66
CA MET A 514 18.29 -7.11 -23.70
C MET A 514 17.03 -7.70 -23.09
N VAL A 515 15.87 -7.09 -23.36
CA VAL A 515 14.57 -7.57 -22.93
C VAL A 515 13.87 -8.28 -24.07
N SER A 516 13.49 -9.55 -23.88
CA SER A 516 12.66 -10.26 -24.85
C SER A 516 11.28 -10.56 -24.27
N LEU A 517 10.23 -10.23 -25.02
CA LEU A 517 8.86 -10.65 -24.76
C LEU A 517 8.49 -11.73 -25.77
N THR A 518 8.05 -12.90 -25.31
CA THR A 518 7.71 -14.05 -26.16
C THR A 518 6.32 -14.58 -25.83
N HIS A 519 5.54 -14.89 -26.85
CA HIS A 519 4.22 -15.48 -26.71
C HIS A 519 4.38 -16.89 -26.13
N PRO A 520 3.72 -17.20 -25.00
CA PRO A 520 4.00 -18.40 -24.22
C PRO A 520 3.68 -19.70 -24.97
N ASP A 521 2.69 -19.69 -25.87
CA ASP A 521 2.21 -20.89 -26.56
C ASP A 521 2.52 -20.91 -28.08
N ASN A 522 3.00 -19.80 -28.65
CA ASN A 522 3.27 -19.69 -30.10
C ASN A 522 4.32 -18.59 -30.37
N ALA A 523 5.58 -18.92 -30.11
CA ALA A 523 6.70 -17.98 -30.16
C ALA A 523 7.00 -17.40 -31.56
N THR A 524 6.36 -17.90 -32.62
CA THR A 524 6.56 -17.45 -34.02
C THR A 524 5.34 -16.77 -34.64
N GLY A 525 4.13 -16.92 -34.07
CA GLY A 525 2.90 -16.35 -34.66
C GLY A 525 1.77 -16.02 -33.69
N GLY A 526 1.98 -16.09 -32.37
CA GLY A 526 0.99 -15.65 -31.39
C GLY A 526 1.01 -14.13 -31.21
N SER A 527 -0.15 -13.50 -31.00
CA SER A 527 -0.24 -12.04 -30.92
C SER A 527 0.08 -11.50 -29.53
N LEU A 528 0.95 -10.49 -29.48
CA LEU A 528 1.38 -9.78 -28.28
C LEU A 528 1.17 -8.28 -28.44
N TYR A 529 0.82 -7.61 -27.35
CA TYR A 529 0.85 -6.15 -27.27
C TYR A 529 1.65 -5.73 -26.06
N TYR A 530 2.42 -4.65 -26.21
CA TYR A 530 3.23 -4.09 -25.13
C TYR A 530 3.31 -2.57 -25.22
N THR A 531 3.54 -1.93 -24.08
CA THR A 531 3.75 -0.49 -23.94
C THR A 531 5.04 -0.25 -23.15
N LEU A 532 5.63 0.94 -23.33
CA LEU A 532 6.84 1.39 -22.64
C LEU A 532 6.61 2.67 -21.82
N ASP A 533 5.36 3.09 -21.71
CA ASP A 533 4.93 4.36 -21.13
C ASP A 533 4.12 4.17 -19.83
N ASN A 534 4.28 3.01 -19.18
CA ASN A 534 3.53 2.61 -17.98
C ASN A 534 1.99 2.53 -18.17
N THR A 535 1.46 2.63 -19.39
CA THR A 535 0.04 2.38 -19.65
C THR A 535 -0.23 0.90 -19.88
N ASP A 536 -1.47 0.44 -19.70
CA ASP A 536 -1.85 -0.93 -20.07
C ASP A 536 -2.03 -1.02 -21.60
N PRO A 537 -1.52 -2.08 -22.29
CA PRO A 537 -1.79 -2.31 -23.70
C PRO A 537 -3.28 -2.40 -24.07
N ARG A 538 -4.17 -2.65 -23.10
CA ARG A 538 -5.62 -2.71 -23.23
C ARG A 538 -6.28 -1.49 -22.58
N ASN A 539 -7.13 -0.79 -23.34
CA ASN A 539 -8.01 0.26 -22.84
C ASN A 539 -9.21 -0.31 -22.05
N LEU A 540 -9.83 0.54 -21.23
CA LEU A 540 -11.16 0.28 -20.65
C LEU A 540 -12.14 -0.17 -21.75
N GLY A 541 -12.87 -1.27 -21.52
CA GLY A 541 -13.79 -1.83 -22.51
C GLY A 541 -13.16 -2.76 -23.54
N GLY A 542 -11.83 -2.96 -23.54
CA GLY A 542 -11.16 -4.02 -24.30
C GLY A 542 -10.53 -3.62 -25.63
N GLY A 543 -10.61 -2.34 -26.02
CA GLY A 543 -9.88 -1.84 -27.17
C GLY A 543 -8.36 -1.85 -26.94
N VAL A 544 -7.59 -1.84 -28.03
CA VAL A 544 -6.12 -1.67 -27.96
C VAL A 544 -5.80 -0.23 -27.58
N ASN A 545 -4.84 -0.04 -26.66
CA ASN A 545 -4.32 1.29 -26.32
C ASN A 545 -3.51 1.87 -27.48
N LEU A 546 -3.66 3.17 -27.76
CA LEU A 546 -2.97 3.86 -28.86
C LEU A 546 -1.45 3.85 -28.73
N THR A 547 -0.91 3.77 -27.51
CA THR A 547 0.54 3.69 -27.29
C THR A 547 1.05 2.25 -27.30
N ALA A 548 0.15 1.26 -27.41
CA ALA A 548 0.52 -0.14 -27.49
C ALA A 548 1.16 -0.47 -28.85
N LYS A 549 2.30 -1.16 -28.78
CA LYS A 549 2.99 -1.76 -29.92
C LYS A 549 2.58 -3.23 -30.02
N SER A 550 2.33 -3.71 -31.24
CA SER A 550 2.02 -5.13 -31.50
C SER A 550 3.27 -5.90 -31.91
N ALA A 551 3.36 -7.18 -31.54
CA ALA A 551 4.36 -8.12 -32.02
C ALA A 551 3.73 -9.49 -32.33
N GLN A 552 4.32 -10.20 -33.30
CA GLN A 552 3.96 -11.58 -33.63
C GLN A 552 5.04 -12.52 -33.10
N GLY A 553 4.67 -13.46 -32.25
CA GLY A 553 5.56 -14.45 -31.68
C GLY A 553 6.48 -13.90 -30.60
N SER A 554 7.45 -13.06 -30.96
CA SER A 554 8.42 -12.47 -30.03
C SER A 554 8.89 -11.07 -30.46
N VAL A 555 9.32 -10.26 -29.50
CA VAL A 555 10.01 -8.99 -29.71
C VAL A 555 11.19 -8.87 -28.75
N SER A 556 12.29 -8.27 -29.22
CA SER A 556 13.44 -7.92 -28.39
C SER A 556 13.64 -6.41 -28.37
N LEU A 557 13.95 -5.89 -27.20
CA LEU A 557 14.18 -4.48 -26.91
C LEU A 557 15.55 -4.35 -26.25
N THR A 558 16.27 -3.29 -26.61
CA THR A 558 17.52 -2.91 -25.96
C THR A 558 17.25 -1.67 -25.12
N LEU A 559 17.45 -1.78 -23.81
CA LEU A 559 17.14 -0.72 -22.85
C LEU A 559 18.34 -0.45 -21.95
N ASP A 560 18.72 0.82 -21.82
CA ASP A 560 19.85 1.28 -21.00
C ASP A 560 19.44 2.27 -19.90
N GLN A 561 18.17 2.64 -19.85
CA GLN A 561 17.56 3.59 -18.91
C GLN A 561 16.39 2.96 -18.14
N THR A 562 15.99 3.59 -17.04
CA THR A 562 14.80 3.16 -16.29
C THR A 562 13.57 3.15 -17.20
N SER A 563 12.87 2.02 -17.21
CA SER A 563 11.80 1.73 -18.17
C SER A 563 10.70 0.92 -17.51
N VAL A 564 9.44 1.19 -17.88
CA VAL A 564 8.30 0.37 -17.47
C VAL A 564 7.77 -0.40 -18.67
N ILE A 565 7.65 -1.72 -18.53
CA ILE A 565 7.14 -2.60 -19.56
C ILE A 565 5.84 -3.21 -19.08
N ASN A 566 4.77 -2.96 -19.83
CA ASN A 566 3.51 -3.67 -19.67
C ASN A 566 3.24 -4.48 -20.93
N ALA A 567 2.86 -5.74 -20.80
CA ALA A 567 2.60 -6.61 -21.94
C ALA A 567 1.45 -7.58 -21.69
N ARG A 568 0.67 -7.86 -22.74
CA ARG A 568 -0.41 -8.86 -22.73
C ARG A 568 -0.34 -9.73 -23.98
N THR A 569 -0.76 -10.99 -23.83
CA THR A 569 -1.15 -11.83 -24.98
C THR A 569 -2.55 -11.43 -25.44
N TYR A 570 -2.85 -11.67 -26.70
CA TYR A 570 -4.18 -11.44 -27.25
C TYR A 570 -4.53 -12.56 -28.23
N ASP A 571 -5.66 -13.22 -28.02
CA ASP A 571 -6.15 -14.28 -28.90
C ASP A 571 -7.67 -14.24 -29.04
N ASN A 572 -8.17 -14.25 -30.27
CA ASN A 572 -9.60 -14.32 -30.60
C ASN A 572 -10.51 -13.38 -29.79
N GLY A 573 -10.10 -12.12 -29.60
CA GLY A 573 -10.88 -11.13 -28.83
C GLY A 573 -10.67 -11.19 -27.32
N THR A 574 -9.84 -12.10 -26.83
CA THR A 574 -9.54 -12.29 -25.40
C THR A 574 -8.16 -11.75 -25.08
N TRP A 575 -8.07 -10.94 -24.03
CA TRP A 575 -6.82 -10.44 -23.48
C TRP A 575 -6.29 -11.38 -22.40
N GLY A 576 -4.99 -11.68 -22.44
CA GLY A 576 -4.31 -12.36 -21.35
C GLY A 576 -3.98 -11.43 -20.18
N PRO A 577 -3.51 -11.99 -19.06
CA PRO A 577 -3.15 -11.23 -17.88
C PRO A 577 -1.99 -10.27 -18.15
N LEU A 578 -1.93 -9.20 -17.37
CA LEU A 578 -0.88 -8.19 -17.47
C LEU A 578 0.47 -8.73 -16.99
N LYS A 579 1.48 -8.73 -17.86
CA LYS A 579 2.88 -8.78 -17.45
C LYS A 579 3.37 -7.36 -17.19
N HIS A 580 3.80 -7.09 -15.97
CA HIS A 580 4.45 -5.83 -15.60
C HIS A 580 5.92 -6.06 -15.26
N LEU A 581 6.78 -5.12 -15.63
CA LEU A 581 8.15 -5.01 -15.15
C LEU A 581 8.60 -3.54 -15.12
N LEU A 582 8.97 -3.07 -13.93
CA LEU A 582 9.82 -1.91 -13.74
C LEU A 582 11.29 -2.34 -13.79
N LEU A 583 12.00 -1.91 -14.83
CA LEU A 583 13.46 -1.98 -14.93
C LEU A 583 14.04 -0.68 -14.39
N SER A 584 14.74 -0.75 -13.26
CA SER A 584 15.34 0.38 -12.57
C SER A 584 16.86 0.44 -12.81
N LYS A 585 17.35 1.55 -13.35
CA LYS A 585 18.78 1.76 -13.57
C LYS A 585 19.49 1.90 -12.22
N ALA A 586 20.55 1.11 -11.99
CA ALA A 586 21.19 1.07 -10.68
C ALA A 586 21.91 2.37 -10.33
N ASP A 587 22.52 2.96 -11.35
CA ASP A 587 23.10 4.30 -11.43
C ASP A 587 22.07 5.29 -11.99
N GLU A 588 20.85 5.27 -11.43
CA GLU A 588 19.78 6.22 -11.78
C GLU A 588 20.31 7.66 -11.68
N ASP A 589 20.12 8.42 -12.76
CA ASP A 589 20.50 9.82 -12.81
C ASP A 589 19.36 10.69 -12.29
N TYR A 590 19.43 11.04 -11.02
CA TYR A 590 18.48 11.95 -10.38
C TYR A 590 18.74 13.43 -10.71
N ALA A 591 19.73 13.77 -11.55
CA ALA A 591 19.97 15.16 -11.95
C ALA A 591 18.77 15.81 -12.64
N HIS A 592 17.89 14.99 -13.22
CA HIS A 592 16.65 15.41 -13.88
C HIS A 592 15.42 15.41 -12.96
N LEU A 593 15.54 14.97 -11.70
CA LEU A 593 14.49 15.15 -10.70
C LEU A 593 14.72 16.51 -10.02
N LYS A 594 13.90 17.50 -10.35
CA LYS A 594 14.08 18.89 -9.90
C LYS A 594 12.90 19.37 -9.08
N PRO A 595 13.11 20.10 -7.98
CA PRO A 595 12.00 20.73 -7.27
C PRO A 595 11.54 21.93 -8.10
N THR A 596 10.27 21.98 -8.46
CA THR A 596 9.73 23.03 -9.35
C THR A 596 8.81 23.99 -8.64
N GLU A 597 8.25 23.60 -7.50
CA GLU A 597 7.38 24.47 -6.73
C GLU A 597 7.38 24.10 -5.24
N LEU A 598 7.38 25.11 -4.36
CA LEU A 598 7.29 24.97 -2.91
C LEU A 598 6.36 26.06 -2.34
N HIS A 599 5.33 25.65 -1.61
CA HIS A 599 4.39 26.54 -0.93
C HIS A 599 4.54 26.39 0.58
N TYR A 600 5.63 26.94 1.14
CA TYR A 600 6.02 26.72 2.54
C TYR A 600 5.26 27.58 3.56
N HIS A 601 4.67 28.72 3.15
CA HIS A 601 3.86 29.57 4.03
C HIS A 601 2.65 30.11 3.26
N PRO A 602 1.65 29.26 2.97
CA PRO A 602 0.45 29.70 2.27
C PRO A 602 -0.33 30.76 3.06
N ALA A 603 -1.14 31.55 2.35
CA ALA A 603 -2.07 32.45 3.02
C ALA A 603 -3.23 31.68 3.68
N ASP A 604 -3.60 32.12 4.88
CA ASP A 604 -4.83 31.70 5.57
C ASP A 604 -6.05 31.88 4.67
N THR A 605 -7.01 30.96 4.79
CA THR A 605 -8.28 31.01 4.04
C THR A 605 -9.46 31.20 4.98
N LEU A 606 -10.23 32.26 4.77
CA LEU A 606 -11.47 32.51 5.49
C LEU A 606 -12.64 31.76 4.83
N ILE A 607 -13.27 30.83 5.54
CA ILE A 607 -14.46 30.09 5.09
C ILE A 607 -15.57 30.21 6.13
N GLY A 608 -16.68 30.85 5.78
CA GLY A 608 -17.87 30.87 6.63
C GLY A 608 -17.71 31.57 7.99
N GLY A 609 -16.67 32.38 8.17
CA GLY A 609 -16.31 33.01 9.44
C GLY A 609 -15.19 32.28 10.20
N ASP A 610 -14.82 31.07 9.77
CA ASP A 610 -13.67 30.34 10.30
C ASP A 610 -12.40 30.66 9.49
N THR A 611 -11.26 30.65 10.18
CA THR A 611 -9.94 30.77 9.54
C THR A 611 -9.35 29.37 9.42
N ILE A 612 -9.04 28.96 8.19
CA ILE A 612 -8.24 27.78 7.91
C ILE A 612 -6.80 28.25 7.79
N ASP A 613 -5.95 27.71 8.67
CA ASP A 613 -4.51 27.96 8.65
C ASP A 613 -3.92 27.68 7.27
N GLY A 614 -3.07 28.59 6.79
CA GLY A 614 -2.30 28.46 5.56
C GLY A 614 -1.53 27.15 5.49
N GLU A 615 -0.99 26.66 6.62
CA GLU A 615 -0.23 25.40 6.74
C GLU A 615 -0.95 24.21 6.10
N HIS A 616 -2.29 24.17 6.19
CA HIS A 616 -3.12 23.13 5.57
C HIS A 616 -3.04 23.07 4.04
N TYR A 617 -2.44 24.05 3.39
CA TYR A 617 -2.29 24.13 1.95
C TYR A 617 -0.84 23.98 1.48
N GLU A 618 0.07 23.64 2.39
CA GLU A 618 1.46 23.41 2.05
C GLU A 618 1.63 22.26 1.07
N PHE A 619 2.54 22.44 0.11
CA PHE A 619 2.94 21.41 -0.82
C PHE A 619 4.36 21.63 -1.34
N ILE A 620 4.95 20.54 -1.83
CA ILE A 620 6.18 20.54 -2.60
C ILE A 620 5.97 19.74 -3.88
N GLU A 621 6.54 20.22 -4.97
CA GLU A 621 6.47 19.61 -6.29
C GLU A 621 7.87 19.29 -6.84
N PHE A 622 7.98 18.09 -7.41
CA PHE A 622 9.12 17.70 -8.22
C PHE A 622 8.70 17.40 -9.65
N LYS A 623 9.54 17.76 -10.61
CA LYS A 623 9.37 17.41 -12.02
C LYS A 623 10.50 16.51 -12.47
N ASN A 624 10.18 15.54 -13.33
CA ASN A 624 11.19 14.89 -14.15
C ASN A 624 11.43 15.73 -15.41
N THR A 625 12.54 16.47 -15.45
CA THR A 625 12.94 17.33 -16.58
C THR A 625 13.68 16.57 -17.68
N GLY A 626 13.87 15.26 -17.51
CA GLY A 626 14.59 14.39 -18.43
C GLY A 626 13.68 13.72 -19.46
N ASN A 627 14.26 12.81 -20.24
CA ASN A 627 13.58 12.06 -21.30
C ASN A 627 13.36 10.56 -20.96
N ALA A 628 13.82 10.13 -19.79
CA ALA A 628 13.67 8.77 -19.25
C ALA A 628 12.71 8.75 -18.06
N TYR A 629 12.16 7.59 -17.70
CA TYR A 629 11.52 7.44 -16.40
C TYR A 629 12.55 7.61 -15.28
N ILE A 630 12.13 8.16 -14.14
CA ILE A 630 12.93 8.17 -12.91
C ILE A 630 12.27 7.22 -11.91
N ASP A 631 13.03 6.25 -11.39
CA ASP A 631 12.60 5.37 -10.31
C ASP A 631 12.61 6.10 -8.96
N LEU A 632 11.43 6.29 -8.37
CA LEU A 632 11.25 6.92 -7.07
C LEU A 632 11.22 5.88 -5.93
N THR A 633 11.36 4.59 -6.26
CA THR A 633 11.30 3.49 -5.29
C THR A 633 12.34 3.65 -4.19
N GLY A 634 11.86 3.83 -2.96
CA GLY A 634 12.73 3.92 -1.79
C GLY A 634 13.37 5.28 -1.55
N LEU A 635 12.96 6.30 -2.29
CA LEU A 635 13.27 7.68 -1.93
C LEU A 635 12.46 8.12 -0.71
N ARG A 636 12.95 9.13 0.01
CA ARG A 636 12.21 9.82 1.05
C ARG A 636 12.51 11.32 1.07
N LEU A 637 11.49 12.12 1.31
CA LEU A 637 11.66 13.48 1.85
C LEU A 637 11.89 13.37 3.35
N ASP A 638 12.87 14.13 3.83
CA ASP A 638 13.31 14.15 5.21
C ASP A 638 13.73 15.59 5.63
N SER A 639 14.07 15.77 6.90
CA SER A 639 14.37 17.05 7.57
C SER A 639 13.12 17.90 7.79
N ALA A 640 12.68 18.66 6.77
CA ALA A 640 11.54 19.58 6.84
C ALA A 640 10.20 18.84 6.99
N VAL A 641 9.90 18.01 6.01
CA VAL A 641 8.72 17.13 5.98
C VAL A 641 9.18 15.68 5.89
N TYR A 642 8.32 14.75 6.30
CA TYR A 642 8.58 13.32 6.14
C TYR A 642 7.59 12.69 5.17
N HIS A 643 8.12 12.14 4.08
CA HIS A 643 7.35 11.39 3.07
C HIS A 643 8.19 10.27 2.46
N PRO A 644 7.90 8.99 2.75
CA PRO A 644 8.47 7.88 2.02
C PRO A 644 7.74 7.70 0.68
N PHE A 645 8.48 7.72 -0.42
CA PHE A 645 7.90 7.47 -1.73
C PHE A 645 7.40 6.01 -1.81
N PRO A 646 6.21 5.77 -2.37
CA PRO A 646 5.67 4.41 -2.44
C PRO A 646 6.59 3.48 -3.26
N GLU A 647 6.68 2.21 -2.85
CA GLU A 647 7.39 1.18 -3.60
C GLU A 647 6.90 1.10 -5.05
N TYR A 648 7.83 0.88 -5.98
CA TYR A 648 7.56 0.73 -7.42
C TYR A 648 6.92 1.97 -8.06
N SER A 649 7.13 3.14 -7.46
CA SER A 649 6.73 4.43 -8.05
C SER A 649 7.76 4.91 -9.06
N VAL A 650 7.27 5.41 -10.20
CA VAL A 650 8.11 6.03 -11.23
C VAL A 650 7.53 7.37 -11.67
N LEU A 651 8.40 8.28 -12.10
CA LEU A 651 8.01 9.56 -12.68
C LEU A 651 8.32 9.57 -14.17
N ALA A 652 7.30 9.70 -15.01
CA ALA A 652 7.46 9.78 -16.45
C ALA A 652 8.19 11.07 -16.88
N PRO A 653 8.83 11.10 -18.06
CA PRO A 653 9.38 12.33 -18.63
C PRO A 653 8.35 13.47 -18.64
N GLY A 654 8.74 14.64 -18.13
CA GLY A 654 7.90 15.83 -18.03
C GLY A 654 6.78 15.76 -16.99
N ALA A 655 6.62 14.65 -16.27
CA ALA A 655 5.58 14.50 -15.26
C ALA A 655 5.98 15.12 -13.91
N PHE A 656 4.97 15.48 -13.14
CA PHE A 656 5.08 16.10 -11.82
C PHE A 656 4.72 15.12 -10.69
N TYR A 657 5.42 15.23 -9.57
CA TYR A 657 5.13 14.57 -8.30
C TYR A 657 4.84 15.65 -7.26
N VAL A 658 3.56 15.79 -6.88
CA VAL A 658 3.14 16.77 -5.87
C VAL A 658 2.84 16.05 -4.57
N ALA A 659 3.53 16.42 -3.50
CA ALA A 659 3.24 15.98 -2.14
C ALA A 659 2.68 17.15 -1.34
N ALA A 660 1.54 16.99 -0.66
CA ALA A 660 0.88 18.06 0.09
C ALA A 660 0.53 17.65 1.52
N PHE A 661 0.47 18.60 2.45
CA PHE A 661 0.19 18.30 3.86
C PHE A 661 -1.23 17.72 4.06
N LYS A 662 -2.26 18.40 3.53
CA LYS A 662 -3.67 17.97 3.64
C LYS A 662 -4.30 17.76 2.26
N PRO A 663 -4.41 16.50 1.76
CA PRO A 663 -4.95 16.20 0.43
C PRO A 663 -6.32 16.81 0.12
N ASN A 664 -7.29 16.80 1.03
CA ASN A 664 -8.60 17.43 0.77
C ASN A 664 -8.53 18.97 0.69
N ARG A 665 -7.62 19.61 1.43
CA ARG A 665 -7.46 21.07 1.40
C ARG A 665 -6.79 21.48 0.11
N PHE A 666 -5.74 20.75 -0.27
CA PHE A 666 -5.14 20.82 -1.59
C PHE A 666 -6.21 20.64 -2.68
N TYR A 667 -7.01 19.58 -2.61
CA TYR A 667 -8.11 19.34 -3.56
C TYR A 667 -9.15 20.46 -3.58
N THR A 668 -9.53 21.01 -2.42
CA THR A 668 -10.49 22.11 -2.34
C THR A 668 -10.00 23.34 -3.09
N ARG A 669 -8.68 23.59 -3.09
CA ARG A 669 -8.04 24.71 -3.77
C ARG A 669 -7.80 24.44 -5.26
N TYR A 670 -7.20 23.30 -5.60
CA TYR A 670 -6.71 23.01 -6.96
C TYR A 670 -7.63 22.12 -7.80
N LYS A 671 -8.69 21.55 -7.21
CA LYS A 671 -9.62 20.59 -7.85
C LYS A 671 -8.93 19.35 -8.42
N GLN A 672 -7.78 19.01 -7.86
CA GLN A 672 -7.00 17.82 -8.17
C GLN A 672 -6.34 17.35 -6.87
N TYR A 673 -6.32 16.04 -6.61
CA TYR A 673 -5.62 15.49 -5.46
C TYR A 673 -4.10 15.53 -5.70
N PRO A 674 -3.29 15.74 -4.65
CA PRO A 674 -1.84 15.60 -4.76
C PRO A 674 -1.48 14.13 -5.08
N THR A 675 -0.28 13.90 -5.60
CA THR A 675 0.25 12.55 -5.85
C THR A 675 0.40 11.77 -4.53
N ALA A 676 0.80 12.46 -3.46
CA ALA A 676 0.95 11.92 -2.12
C ALA A 676 0.67 12.96 -1.03
N SER A 677 0.57 12.48 0.21
CA SER A 677 0.62 13.33 1.40
C SER A 677 1.99 13.23 2.08
N PHE A 678 2.36 14.25 2.84
CA PHE A 678 3.50 14.19 3.77
C PHE A 678 3.05 14.47 5.21
N SER A 679 3.96 14.24 6.16
CA SER A 679 3.80 14.58 7.58
C SER A 679 4.84 15.60 8.03
N LYS A 680 4.62 16.25 9.18
CA LYS A 680 5.26 17.52 9.59
C LYS A 680 4.92 18.66 8.61
N ASN A 681 5.39 19.86 8.93
CA ASN A 681 5.08 21.08 8.20
C ASN A 681 6.38 21.83 7.90
N PHE A 682 6.31 22.69 6.90
CA PHE A 682 7.42 23.56 6.54
C PHE A 682 7.57 24.72 7.56
N SER A 683 8.80 25.17 7.78
CA SER A 683 9.11 26.36 8.57
C SER A 683 8.80 27.64 7.78
N ASN A 684 7.91 28.47 8.32
CA ASN A 684 7.59 29.78 7.72
C ASN A 684 8.81 30.73 7.61
N SER A 685 9.91 30.47 8.32
CA SER A 685 11.13 31.30 8.30
C SER A 685 12.30 30.68 7.52
N GLY A 686 12.04 29.63 6.74
CA GLY A 686 13.08 28.90 6.02
C GLY A 686 13.63 27.69 6.79
N GLU A 687 14.09 26.70 6.03
CA GLU A 687 14.78 25.50 6.51
C GLU A 687 15.40 24.70 5.34
N THR A 688 16.01 23.55 5.64
CA THR A 688 16.56 22.62 4.65
C THR A 688 15.61 21.45 4.37
N VAL A 689 15.32 21.23 3.08
CA VAL A 689 14.62 20.06 2.55
C VAL A 689 15.63 19.06 2.02
N VAL A 690 15.51 17.79 2.43
CA VAL A 690 16.42 16.71 2.02
C VAL A 690 15.64 15.61 1.30
N LEU A 691 16.11 15.22 0.12
CA LEU A 691 15.69 14.01 -0.59
C LEU A 691 16.82 12.98 -0.51
N ALA A 692 16.54 11.84 0.11
CA ALA A 692 17.52 10.76 0.30
C ALA A 692 16.99 9.40 -0.17
N ASP A 693 17.91 8.49 -0.50
CA ASP A 693 17.57 7.10 -0.80
C ASP A 693 17.59 6.18 0.44
N ARG A 694 17.27 4.90 0.25
CA ARG A 694 17.28 3.86 1.32
C ARG A 694 18.65 3.63 1.97
N GLN A 695 19.73 4.03 1.31
CA GLN A 695 21.09 3.94 1.85
C GLN A 695 21.51 5.22 2.58
N ASN A 696 20.57 6.15 2.79
CA ASN A 696 20.80 7.48 3.37
C ASN A 696 21.75 8.35 2.52
N ARG A 697 21.91 8.05 1.23
CA ARG A 697 22.62 8.94 0.32
C ARG A 697 21.70 10.11 0.01
N ILE A 698 22.20 11.32 0.23
CA ILE A 698 21.50 12.55 -0.12
C ILE A 698 21.58 12.71 -1.63
N LEU A 699 20.44 12.69 -2.29
CA LEU A 699 20.33 12.90 -3.74
C LEU A 699 20.16 14.38 -4.06
N MET A 700 19.43 15.09 -3.20
CA MET A 700 19.19 16.52 -3.29
C MET A 700 19.05 17.08 -1.87
N SER A 701 19.62 18.26 -1.66
CA SER A 701 19.43 19.05 -0.45
C SER A 701 19.39 20.51 -0.86
N PHE A 702 18.33 21.22 -0.48
CA PHE A 702 18.23 22.66 -0.72
C PHE A 702 17.63 23.37 0.49
N THR A 703 18.03 24.61 0.69
CA THR A 703 17.48 25.50 1.73
C THR A 703 16.65 26.57 1.07
N TYR A 704 15.54 26.97 1.68
CA TYR A 704 14.79 28.18 1.31
C TYR A 704 14.78 29.17 2.49
N ASP A 705 14.55 30.45 2.23
CA ASP A 705 14.48 31.53 3.23
C ASP A 705 13.31 32.48 2.88
N ASP A 706 12.85 33.25 3.85
CA ASP A 706 11.76 34.23 3.73
C ASP A 706 12.28 35.66 3.41
N ARG A 707 13.59 35.83 3.32
CA ARG A 707 14.25 37.12 3.10
C ARG A 707 15.09 37.19 1.84
N SER A 708 15.18 38.40 1.29
CA SER A 708 16.06 38.73 0.18
C SER A 708 17.49 38.19 0.43
N PRO A 709 18.12 37.53 -0.57
CA PRO A 709 17.77 37.48 -1.99
C PRO A 709 16.61 36.54 -2.40
N TRP A 710 16.04 35.74 -1.49
CA TRP A 710 14.89 34.89 -1.81
C TRP A 710 13.64 35.70 -2.15
N PRO A 711 12.74 35.19 -3.00
CA PRO A 711 11.43 35.79 -3.20
C PRO A 711 10.66 35.89 -1.88
N THR A 712 10.18 37.08 -1.53
CA THR A 712 9.49 37.33 -0.24
C THR A 712 7.96 37.30 -0.35
N LEU A 713 7.40 37.17 -1.56
CA LEU A 713 5.95 37.02 -1.74
C LEU A 713 5.40 35.64 -1.33
N PRO A 714 6.18 34.55 -1.42
CA PRO A 714 5.74 33.24 -0.92
C PRO A 714 5.61 33.11 0.59
N ASP A 715 6.05 34.13 1.35
CA ASP A 715 5.93 34.22 2.80
C ASP A 715 4.55 34.80 3.20
N GLY A 716 3.54 33.94 3.35
CA GLY A 716 2.22 34.28 3.90
C GLY A 716 1.30 35.10 2.99
N ARG A 717 1.77 35.53 1.81
CA ARG A 717 0.94 36.29 0.84
C ARG A 717 0.26 35.41 -0.21
N GLY A 718 0.41 34.09 -0.07
CA GLY A 718 -0.25 33.09 -0.89
C GLY A 718 0.41 32.86 -2.26
N TYR A 719 1.61 33.36 -2.51
CA TYR A 719 2.41 32.94 -3.67
C TYR A 719 3.24 31.69 -3.32
N THR A 720 3.76 30.98 -4.31
CA THR A 720 4.70 29.87 -4.10
C THR A 720 6.10 30.27 -4.55
N LEU A 721 7.13 29.60 -4.03
CA LEU A 721 8.43 29.58 -4.69
C LEU A 721 8.29 28.68 -5.91
N SER A 722 8.41 29.24 -7.11
CA SER A 722 8.35 28.52 -8.37
C SER A 722 9.69 28.58 -9.09
N ALA A 723 10.08 27.50 -9.76
CA ALA A 723 11.29 27.49 -10.56
C ALA A 723 11.22 28.52 -11.69
N TRP A 724 12.34 29.22 -11.92
CA TRP A 724 12.46 30.22 -12.98
C TRP A 724 12.27 29.65 -14.39
N GLU A 725 12.65 28.39 -14.60
CA GLU A 725 12.58 27.70 -15.88
C GLU A 725 11.59 26.52 -15.83
N SER A 726 10.97 26.18 -16.96
CA SER A 726 10.07 25.02 -17.05
C SER A 726 10.81 23.69 -16.88
N ASN A 727 12.05 23.60 -17.34
CA ASN A 727 12.92 22.43 -17.16
C ASN A 727 14.23 22.88 -16.50
N PRO A 728 14.20 23.24 -15.21
CA PRO A 728 15.32 23.90 -14.57
C PRO A 728 16.55 23.01 -14.51
N THR A 729 17.72 23.56 -14.83
CA THR A 729 19.01 22.85 -14.72
C THR A 729 19.85 23.31 -13.54
N GLY A 730 19.54 24.48 -12.97
CA GLY A 730 20.27 25.13 -11.89
C GLY A 730 20.26 24.41 -10.54
N ASP A 731 20.98 25.01 -9.58
CA ASP A 731 21.04 24.57 -8.18
C ASP A 731 19.88 25.20 -7.38
N PRO A 732 18.97 24.42 -6.79
CA PRO A 732 17.89 24.95 -5.97
C PRO A 732 18.34 25.67 -4.68
N ASN A 733 19.64 25.62 -4.32
CA ASN A 733 20.22 26.48 -3.27
C ASN A 733 20.49 27.92 -3.73
N ASP A 734 20.47 28.19 -5.04
CA ASP A 734 20.56 29.54 -5.57
C ASP A 734 19.19 30.23 -5.44
N PRO A 735 19.07 31.35 -4.71
CA PRO A 735 17.82 32.12 -4.63
C PRO A 735 17.25 32.51 -5.99
N PHE A 736 18.09 32.67 -7.02
CA PHE A 736 17.67 32.99 -8.39
C PHE A 736 17.16 31.79 -9.20
N TYR A 737 17.28 30.57 -8.66
CA TYR A 737 16.52 29.42 -9.14
C TYR A 737 15.02 29.67 -8.99
N TRP A 738 14.63 30.43 -7.96
CA TRP A 738 13.27 30.63 -7.55
C TRP A 738 12.76 32.02 -7.91
N VAL A 739 11.50 32.07 -8.29
CA VAL A 739 10.69 33.29 -8.36
C VAL A 739 9.40 33.10 -7.59
N ALA A 740 8.72 34.20 -7.28
CA ALA A 740 7.34 34.11 -6.82
C ALA A 740 6.49 33.64 -8.01
N SER A 741 5.56 32.71 -7.76
CA SER A 741 4.60 32.27 -8.78
C SER A 741 3.84 33.44 -9.40
N THR A 742 3.41 33.27 -10.65
CA THR A 742 2.61 34.27 -11.36
C THR A 742 1.22 34.40 -10.76
N THR A 743 0.64 33.27 -10.37
CA THR A 743 -0.71 33.19 -9.79
C THR A 743 -0.64 32.95 -8.29
N LEU A 744 -1.61 33.53 -7.58
CA LEU A 744 -1.86 33.16 -6.19
C LEU A 744 -2.13 31.66 -6.11
N ASN A 745 -1.54 31.05 -5.09
CA ASN A 745 -1.50 29.64 -4.78
C ASN A 745 -0.70 28.78 -5.75
N GLY A 746 0.03 29.38 -6.69
CA GLY A 746 0.89 28.62 -7.58
C GLY A 746 0.16 27.88 -8.69
N SER A 747 0.83 26.89 -9.28
CA SER A 747 0.32 26.10 -10.41
C SER A 747 0.71 24.62 -10.31
N PRO A 748 0.40 23.92 -9.21
CA PRO A 748 0.83 22.54 -9.07
C PRO A 748 0.30 21.65 -10.19
N PHE A 749 1.11 20.66 -10.57
CA PHE A 749 1.01 19.81 -11.75
C PHE A 749 1.26 20.52 -13.10
N ALA A 750 1.77 21.73 -13.09
CA ALA A 750 2.08 22.49 -14.29
C ALA A 750 3.26 23.44 -14.08
N ASP A 751 3.97 23.74 -15.16
CA ASP A 751 4.96 24.82 -15.14
C ASP A 751 4.26 26.16 -14.88
N ASP A 752 4.91 27.05 -14.13
CA ASP A 752 4.40 28.41 -13.95
C ASP A 752 4.26 29.10 -15.31
N SER A 753 3.17 29.86 -15.49
CA SER A 753 2.87 30.50 -16.77
C SER A 753 3.94 31.47 -17.29
N ASN A 754 4.79 32.01 -16.40
CA ASN A 754 5.93 32.86 -16.77
C ASN A 754 7.28 32.13 -16.66
N ALA A 755 7.28 30.82 -16.40
CA ALA A 755 8.50 30.04 -16.41
C ALA A 755 9.19 30.16 -17.78
N HIS A 756 10.49 30.41 -17.75
CA HIS A 756 11.31 30.51 -18.95
C HIS A 756 11.46 29.14 -19.60
N VAL A 757 11.08 29.04 -20.87
CA VAL A 757 11.33 27.85 -21.69
C VAL A 757 12.68 28.03 -22.38
N SER A 758 13.65 27.17 -22.09
CA SER A 758 14.95 27.21 -22.76
C SER A 758 14.78 26.99 -24.27
N LEU A 759 15.67 27.54 -25.10
CA LEU A 759 15.66 27.33 -26.55
C LEU A 759 15.78 25.84 -26.95
N ALA A 760 16.39 25.01 -26.09
CA ALA A 760 16.51 23.56 -26.30
C ALA A 760 15.24 22.80 -25.92
N ASP A 761 14.43 23.35 -25.01
CA ASP A 761 13.15 22.80 -24.54
C ASP A 761 11.94 23.34 -25.31
N GLN A 762 12.14 24.33 -26.19
CA GLN A 762 11.16 24.66 -27.20
C GLN A 762 10.88 23.36 -27.96
N PRO A 763 9.64 22.84 -27.97
CA PRO A 763 9.35 21.64 -28.73
C PRO A 763 9.88 21.91 -30.13
N ALA A 764 10.74 21.02 -30.63
CA ALA A 764 11.06 21.00 -32.05
C ALA A 764 9.70 20.86 -32.71
N ILE A 765 9.09 21.98 -33.10
CA ILE A 765 7.82 21.95 -33.78
C ILE A 765 8.17 21.09 -34.98
N ALA A 766 7.67 19.87 -35.02
CA ALA A 766 7.58 19.10 -36.23
C ALA A 766 6.65 19.95 -37.08
N THR A 767 7.24 20.98 -37.67
CA THR A 767 6.49 22.03 -38.31
C THR A 767 6.02 21.30 -39.54
N LEU A 768 4.71 21.03 -39.58
CA LEU A 768 4.05 20.45 -40.75
C LEU A 768 4.42 21.20 -42.03
N VAL A 769 4.93 22.43 -41.90
CA VAL A 769 5.42 23.33 -42.94
C VAL A 769 6.77 23.95 -42.54
N GLN A 770 7.76 23.86 -43.42
CA GLN A 770 9.00 24.62 -43.36
C GLN A 770 9.02 25.65 -44.50
N LEU A 771 9.31 26.92 -44.19
CA LEU A 771 9.51 27.98 -45.19
C LEU A 771 10.99 28.36 -45.27
N TYR A 772 11.62 28.19 -46.44
CA TYR A 772 13.05 28.49 -46.62
C TYR A 772 13.40 28.96 -48.05
N PRO A 773 14.39 29.83 -48.24
CA PRO A 773 15.03 30.62 -47.19
C PRO A 773 14.06 31.65 -46.61
N ASN A 774 14.21 31.95 -45.32
CA ASN A 774 13.48 33.02 -44.65
C ASN A 774 14.42 33.68 -43.61
N PRO A 775 14.90 34.91 -43.83
CA PRO A 775 14.52 35.84 -44.90
C PRO A 775 14.80 35.36 -46.33
N THR A 776 14.03 35.86 -47.30
CA THR A 776 14.14 35.55 -48.73
C THR A 776 14.54 36.80 -49.55
N ASP A 777 15.17 36.58 -50.70
CA ASP A 777 15.47 37.55 -51.75
C ASP A 777 14.40 37.62 -52.86
N GLY A 778 13.23 37.04 -52.60
CA GLY A 778 12.07 37.07 -53.50
C GLY A 778 11.50 35.69 -53.74
N VAL A 779 12.30 34.62 -53.57
CA VAL A 779 11.85 33.23 -53.72
C VAL A 779 12.01 32.45 -52.42
N PHE A 780 10.94 31.78 -51.97
CA PHE A 780 10.99 30.82 -50.87
C PHE A 780 10.24 29.53 -51.22
N PHE A 781 10.58 28.47 -50.52
CA PHE A 781 10.00 27.14 -50.67
C PHE A 781 9.16 26.82 -49.44
N VAL A 782 7.99 26.24 -49.70
CA VAL A 782 7.10 25.61 -48.72
C VAL A 782 7.37 24.11 -48.78
N LYS A 783 7.81 23.50 -47.69
CA LYS A 783 8.02 22.06 -47.59
C LYS A 783 7.14 21.49 -46.49
N THR A 784 6.37 20.43 -46.80
CA THR A 784 5.46 19.80 -45.83
C THR A 784 5.85 18.37 -45.51
N THR A 785 5.50 17.90 -44.31
CA THR A 785 5.71 16.50 -43.89
C THR A 785 4.64 15.54 -44.42
N THR A 786 3.54 16.07 -44.97
CA THR A 786 2.43 15.31 -45.56
C THR A 786 2.42 15.45 -47.09
N GLN A 787 1.78 14.49 -47.77
CA GLN A 787 1.49 14.55 -49.21
C GLN A 787 0.09 15.12 -49.51
N GLU A 788 -0.63 15.60 -48.49
CA GLU A 788 -1.95 16.20 -48.69
C GLU A 788 -1.83 17.48 -49.50
N PRO A 789 -2.64 17.68 -50.56
CA PRO A 789 -2.64 18.92 -51.32
C PRO A 789 -3.12 20.08 -50.44
N TYR A 790 -2.50 21.25 -50.63
CA TYR A 790 -2.82 22.46 -49.88
C TYR A 790 -2.86 23.69 -50.78
N THR A 791 -3.32 24.79 -50.22
CA THR A 791 -3.30 26.11 -50.84
C THR A 791 -2.37 27.03 -50.06
N ILE A 792 -1.45 27.70 -50.77
CA ILE A 792 -0.58 28.75 -50.24
C ILE A 792 -1.28 30.08 -50.45
N GLN A 793 -1.41 30.89 -49.41
CA GLN A 793 -1.99 32.22 -49.45
C GLN A 793 -1.01 33.20 -48.81
N VAL A 794 -0.60 34.23 -49.55
CA VAL A 794 0.31 35.27 -49.03
C VAL A 794 -0.49 36.54 -48.79
N TYR A 795 -0.35 37.12 -47.60
CA TYR A 795 -1.02 38.34 -47.17
C TYR A 795 0.01 39.41 -46.81
N ASP A 796 -0.37 40.68 -46.95
CA ASP A 796 0.35 41.77 -46.30
C ASP A 796 0.08 41.82 -44.79
N VAL A 797 0.80 42.69 -44.08
CA VAL A 797 0.64 42.87 -42.63
C VAL A 797 -0.71 43.46 -42.22
N GLN A 798 -1.49 44.00 -43.17
CA GLN A 798 -2.87 44.45 -42.96
C GLN A 798 -3.90 43.33 -43.23
N GLY A 799 -3.46 42.11 -43.57
CA GLY A 799 -4.32 40.96 -43.80
C GLY A 799 -4.98 40.94 -45.18
N ARG A 800 -4.53 41.77 -46.15
CA ARG A 800 -5.02 41.72 -47.54
C ARG A 800 -4.32 40.58 -48.27
N LEU A 801 -5.10 39.72 -48.93
CA LEU A 801 -4.57 38.63 -49.75
C LEU A 801 -3.89 39.19 -51.00
N LEU A 802 -2.64 38.82 -51.22
CA LEU A 802 -1.80 39.30 -52.32
C LEU A 802 -1.64 38.26 -53.43
N MET A 803 -1.47 36.99 -53.06
CA MET A 803 -1.40 35.88 -54.00
C MET A 803 -1.92 34.59 -53.37
N GLN A 804 -2.37 33.68 -54.24
CA GLN A 804 -2.81 32.35 -53.85
C GLN A 804 -2.39 31.33 -54.91
N GLU A 805 -1.78 30.23 -54.48
CA GLU A 805 -1.32 29.15 -55.37
C GLU A 805 -1.59 27.77 -54.74
N ALA A 806 -1.75 26.74 -55.57
CA ALA A 806 -1.87 25.36 -55.08
C ALA A 806 -0.47 24.78 -54.80
N GLY A 807 -0.34 24.03 -53.71
CA GLY A 807 0.90 23.38 -53.32
C GLY A 807 0.74 21.88 -53.06
N THR A 808 1.86 21.18 -53.17
CA THR A 808 2.06 19.76 -52.84
C THR A 808 3.26 19.63 -51.90
N GLN A 809 3.81 18.43 -51.67
CA GLN A 809 4.84 18.18 -50.65
C GLN A 809 6.00 19.20 -50.61
N GLU A 810 6.42 19.74 -51.75
CA GLU A 810 7.35 20.87 -51.84
C GLU A 810 6.88 21.84 -52.94
N SER A 811 6.81 23.13 -52.63
CA SER A 811 6.28 24.15 -53.54
C SER A 811 7.09 25.44 -53.46
N MET A 812 7.37 26.04 -54.61
CA MET A 812 8.13 27.29 -54.70
C MET A 812 7.17 28.48 -54.81
N VAL A 813 7.44 29.54 -54.06
CA VAL A 813 6.71 30.81 -54.08
C VAL A 813 7.68 31.92 -54.46
N ASP A 814 7.32 32.71 -55.46
CA ASP A 814 8.12 33.82 -55.99
C ASP A 814 7.36 35.14 -55.81
N LEU A 815 7.72 35.88 -54.77
CA LEU A 815 7.18 37.20 -54.44
C LEU A 815 7.59 38.27 -55.48
N GLY A 816 8.74 38.08 -56.13
CA GLY A 816 9.27 39.00 -57.14
C GLY A 816 8.45 39.00 -58.44
N LYS A 817 7.92 37.83 -58.84
CA LYS A 817 6.97 37.73 -59.97
C LYS A 817 5.71 38.56 -59.80
N GLN A 818 5.31 38.85 -58.57
CA GLN A 818 4.11 39.62 -58.23
C GLN A 818 4.38 41.10 -57.98
N ALA A 819 5.62 41.57 -58.19
CA ALA A 819 6.07 42.94 -57.94
C ALA A 819 5.73 43.44 -56.51
N LEU A 820 5.78 42.53 -55.53
CA LEU A 820 5.50 42.85 -54.13
C LEU A 820 6.66 43.66 -53.53
N PRO A 821 6.38 44.66 -52.67
CA PRO A 821 7.43 45.45 -52.04
C PRO A 821 8.29 44.64 -51.06
N ASN A 822 9.48 45.13 -50.73
CA ASN A 822 10.27 44.52 -49.66
C ASN A 822 9.57 44.72 -48.31
N GLY A 823 9.46 43.66 -47.50
CA GLY A 823 8.71 43.71 -46.25
C GLY A 823 8.38 42.36 -45.63
N LEU A 824 7.57 42.41 -44.58
CA LEU A 824 7.06 41.23 -43.88
C LEU A 824 5.74 40.76 -44.53
N TYR A 825 5.66 39.46 -44.81
CA TYR A 825 4.48 38.80 -45.37
C TYR A 825 3.98 37.70 -44.44
N LEU A 826 2.66 37.52 -44.39
CA LEU A 826 2.04 36.38 -43.72
C LEU A 826 1.71 35.31 -44.77
N VAL A 827 2.19 34.09 -44.58
CA VAL A 827 1.97 32.97 -45.50
C VAL A 827 1.11 31.94 -44.78
N LYS A 828 -0.13 31.77 -45.25
CA LYS A 828 -1.05 30.75 -44.77
C LYS A 828 -0.99 29.53 -45.67
N ILE A 829 -0.80 28.36 -45.08
CA ILE A 829 -0.92 27.06 -45.73
C ILE A 829 -2.25 26.44 -45.30
N GLN A 830 -3.14 26.16 -46.25
CA GLN A 830 -4.50 25.68 -46.01
C GLN A 830 -4.72 24.31 -46.63
N TRP A 831 -4.95 23.30 -45.80
CA TRP A 831 -5.46 21.97 -46.20
C TRP A 831 -6.98 21.91 -46.04
N ALA A 832 -7.60 20.78 -46.39
CA ALA A 832 -9.04 20.58 -46.23
C ALA A 832 -9.49 20.56 -44.76
N SER A 833 -8.65 20.04 -43.85
CA SER A 833 -8.98 19.82 -42.44
C SER A 833 -8.40 20.86 -41.48
N HIS A 834 -7.36 21.59 -41.88
CA HIS A 834 -6.60 22.48 -40.99
C HIS A 834 -5.80 23.53 -41.78
N SER A 835 -5.19 24.49 -41.06
CA SER A 835 -4.30 25.50 -41.66
C SER A 835 -3.16 25.89 -40.72
N ALA A 836 -2.03 26.32 -41.29
CA ALA A 836 -0.89 26.89 -40.58
C ALA A 836 -0.58 28.30 -41.10
N MET A 837 -0.12 29.19 -40.22
CA MET A 837 0.26 30.57 -40.57
C MET A 837 1.73 30.81 -40.23
N HIS A 838 2.47 31.35 -41.18
CA HIS A 838 3.90 31.60 -41.07
C HIS A 838 4.24 33.04 -41.47
N LYS A 839 5.41 33.50 -41.07
CA LYS A 839 5.95 34.82 -41.45
C LYS A 839 7.09 34.63 -42.43
N VAL A 840 7.13 35.40 -43.51
CA VAL A 840 8.26 35.45 -44.45
C VAL A 840 8.75 36.89 -44.55
N VAL A 841 10.06 37.10 -44.44
CA VAL A 841 10.69 38.42 -44.60
C VAL A 841 11.31 38.51 -45.99
N TYR A 842 10.78 39.37 -46.85
CA TYR A 842 11.30 39.65 -48.18
C TYR A 842 12.23 40.87 -48.15
N THR A 843 13.51 40.67 -48.46
CA THR A 843 14.59 41.62 -48.12
C THR A 843 15.27 42.31 -49.30
N ARG A 844 14.92 42.01 -50.56
CA ARG A 844 15.65 42.55 -51.71
C ARG A 844 14.85 42.84 -52.97
#